data_AF-A0A814UH54-F1
#
_entry.id   AF-A0A814UH54-F1
#
_cell.length_a   1.000
_cell.length_b   1.000
_cell.length_c   1.000
_cell.angle_alpha   90.00
_cell.angle_beta   90.00
_cell.angle_gamma   90.00
#
_symmetry.space_group_name_H-M   'P 1'
#
loop_
_entity.id
_entity.type
_entity.pdbx_description
1 polymer ?
#
loop_
_entity_poly.entity_id
_entity_poly.type
_entity_poly.pdbx_seq_one_letter_code
_entity_poly.pdbx_strand_id
1 'polypeptide(L)'
;MRHRTCILLIFTRLKLLIIKETALAQLIGDYGRYSPSFEKKMIEENREDGYWIEAFQAENRGAIELVAYGLNKGEINLYQNPNKTTEPGEPTLIENLDSPVAMDQADITGNGYNDIIICFRYGKTMLDCDPDGGKIVWLENPGQNVDKKLWTKHYVGRSTAMHRLKVGHFTQIERWEILGLPIVSQPFDLLSPVPVLLFRQPDSIFNATEWPFEIINQHFFHLIHDATILKGDQLDNVLIASREGISWLYFNQTLKQWMIESIGKGEQAEKQQTVYYGSGCIDVGQVGSNPLSYIATAEPFHGNTVAVYVKNTNNTLKQSEWKRYVLDVYGQPNEQGEGPIHHVVSADFDKDGDDEFLVALRGPFPNQGVYLYKPIDHSRGLFSKWKVSNDSAARIAVADYDNDGFLDFATISYAVPGYYVSENPSINIFYNRFVEEKPQITNEIQVMKQNNELIFKVSRPSKVLQYQALPFMTIHGITFSLEVLPPHSSRQVDSRIYIKVLWGNIMWTDSSIKSNQFVNHSRTFLCQPRTVCSLEIHSDSDRITAGSEGALLFIHKLRVDMNNIAPVDDIKKVTLENSLPEYCPEETRQVAFQFIRYDQYDSAEQFKDVEFYNLKGFDIKFADNNERLCYVQLWAAGLGVNAGVHNHAKASFCEIHVCIINGSGKGGMHYLNNSKEVYDPLTTPDSAFEKLPLPIFYEHGALWDIDSQNKPVLRSDGTVVYPWHKWQAGTNGSLNQSFDIWTVFEFNAQLLASPSCSHSLLNSYIVLFCSYFVSFLFIN
;
A
#
# COMPACT_ATOMS: atom_id res chain seq x y z
N MET A 1 -40.02 20.42 -3.78
CA MET A 1 -39.77 19.10 -3.15
C MET A 1 -38.77 18.22 -3.90
N ARG A 2 -38.73 18.18 -5.25
CA ARG A 2 -37.76 17.36 -6.00
C ARG A 2 -36.26 17.76 -5.89
N HIS A 3 -35.94 19.03 -5.55
CA HIS A 3 -34.55 19.49 -5.41
C HIS A 3 -33.90 19.16 -4.05
N ARG A 4 -34.68 19.03 -2.97
CA ARG A 4 -34.13 18.72 -1.63
C ARG A 4 -33.69 17.26 -1.51
N THR A 5 -34.30 16.35 -2.28
CA THR A 5 -33.95 14.93 -2.28
C THR A 5 -32.61 14.66 -3.00
N CYS A 6 -32.29 15.40 -4.07
CA CYS A 6 -30.99 15.28 -4.77
C CYS A 6 -29.80 15.77 -3.94
N ILE A 7 -29.96 16.86 -3.18
CA ILE A 7 -28.88 17.41 -2.33
C ILE A 7 -28.58 16.47 -1.16
N LEU A 8 -29.60 15.87 -0.54
CA LEU A 8 -29.40 14.90 0.54
C LEU A 8 -28.65 13.64 0.07
N LEU A 9 -28.92 13.17 -1.16
CA LEU A 9 -28.21 12.04 -1.78
C LEU A 9 -26.73 12.35 -2.06
N ILE A 10 -26.39 13.59 -2.44
CA ILE A 10 -25.00 14.02 -2.70
C ILE A 10 -24.20 14.12 -1.38
N PHE A 11 -24.77 14.73 -0.34
CA PHE A 11 -24.12 14.82 0.97
C PHE A 11 -23.93 13.45 1.65
N THR A 12 -24.86 12.52 1.43
CA THR A 12 -24.74 11.16 1.96
C THR A 12 -23.63 10.38 1.23
N ARG A 13 -23.48 10.55 -0.10
CA ARG A 13 -22.38 9.98 -0.88
C ARG A 13 -21.00 10.56 -0.51
N LEU A 14 -20.92 11.86 -0.23
CA LEU A 14 -19.67 12.51 0.17
C LEU A 14 -19.19 12.06 1.56
N LYS A 15 -20.11 11.94 2.54
CA LYS A 15 -19.80 11.38 3.86
C LYS A 15 -19.35 9.93 3.79
N LEU A 16 -19.95 9.12 2.93
CA LEU A 16 -19.55 7.73 2.71
C LEU A 16 -18.17 7.59 2.04
N LEU A 17 -17.76 8.57 1.23
CA LEU A 17 -16.43 8.60 0.60
C LEU A 17 -15.34 8.92 1.64
N ILE A 18 -15.58 9.95 2.47
CA ILE A 18 -14.62 10.41 3.49
C ILE A 18 -14.44 9.37 4.61
N ILE A 19 -15.53 8.70 5.03
CA ILE A 19 -15.47 7.59 6.01
C ILE A 19 -14.76 6.36 5.42
N LYS A 20 -14.85 6.12 4.10
CA LYS A 20 -14.10 5.05 3.43
C LYS A 20 -12.60 5.34 3.42
N GLU A 21 -12.18 6.57 3.15
CA GLU A 21 -10.76 6.93 3.10
C GLU A 21 -10.10 6.98 4.49
N THR A 22 -10.79 7.44 5.53
CA THR A 22 -10.27 7.40 6.92
C THR A 22 -10.23 5.99 7.50
N ALA A 23 -11.21 5.13 7.19
CA ALA A 23 -11.16 3.72 7.57
C ALA A 23 -10.06 2.96 6.79
N LEU A 24 -9.82 3.31 5.52
CA LEU A 24 -8.75 2.73 4.71
C LEU A 24 -7.36 3.12 5.25
N ALA A 25 -7.14 4.38 5.64
CA ALA A 25 -5.87 4.83 6.23
C ALA A 25 -5.57 4.18 7.60
N GLN A 26 -6.62 3.90 8.38
CA GLN A 26 -6.50 3.23 9.68
C GLN A 26 -6.32 1.72 9.54
N LEU A 27 -6.89 1.08 8.51
CA LEU A 27 -6.58 -0.32 8.16
C LEU A 27 -5.17 -0.47 7.55
N ILE A 28 -4.74 0.41 6.64
CA ILE A 28 -3.38 0.34 6.06
C ILE A 28 -2.29 0.39 7.16
N GLY A 29 -2.53 1.09 8.27
CA GLY A 29 -1.60 1.15 9.40
C GLY A 29 -1.44 -0.14 10.21
N ASP A 30 -2.42 -1.05 10.19
CA ASP A 30 -2.33 -2.38 10.83
C ASP A 30 -1.87 -3.47 9.85
N TYR A 31 -2.10 -3.29 8.53
CA TYR A 31 -1.74 -4.24 7.45
C TYR A 31 -0.41 -3.92 6.73
N GLY A 32 0.23 -2.79 7.02
CA GLY A 32 1.49 -2.35 6.40
C GLY A 32 2.76 -3.01 6.95
N ARG A 33 2.69 -4.27 7.43
CA ARG A 33 3.82 -4.94 8.10
C ARG A 33 4.98 -5.33 7.16
N TYR A 34 4.77 -5.38 5.84
CA TYR A 34 5.78 -5.84 4.89
C TYR A 34 5.68 -5.05 3.58
N SER A 35 6.73 -4.33 3.20
CA SER A 35 6.90 -3.99 1.78
C SER A 35 7.38 -5.25 1.06
N PRO A 36 6.66 -5.76 0.05
CA PRO A 36 7.04 -7.00 -0.60
C PRO A 36 8.41 -6.83 -1.27
N SER A 37 9.33 -7.72 -0.93
CA SER A 37 10.70 -7.74 -1.48
C SER A 37 10.99 -9.15 -1.95
N PHE A 38 11.38 -9.28 -3.22
CA PHE A 38 11.72 -10.55 -3.83
C PHE A 38 13.09 -10.48 -4.50
N GLU A 39 13.94 -11.45 -4.20
CA GLU A 39 15.25 -11.61 -4.81
C GLU A 39 15.13 -12.49 -6.06
N LYS A 40 15.41 -11.91 -7.23
CA LYS A 40 15.37 -12.63 -8.51
C LYS A 40 16.62 -13.52 -8.68
N LYS A 41 16.41 -14.81 -8.95
CA LYS A 41 17.40 -15.74 -9.52
C LYS A 41 16.91 -16.23 -10.87
N MET A 42 17.71 -15.99 -11.90
CA MET A 42 17.47 -16.51 -13.24
C MET A 42 17.86 -18.00 -13.29
N ILE A 43 16.95 -18.84 -13.79
CA ILE A 43 17.13 -20.29 -13.87
C ILE A 43 17.53 -20.70 -15.28
N GLU A 44 16.91 -20.10 -16.28
CA GLU A 44 17.24 -20.30 -17.69
C GLU A 44 16.97 -19.01 -18.46
N GLU A 45 17.86 -18.67 -19.39
CA GLU A 45 17.75 -17.50 -20.26
C GLU A 45 17.67 -17.89 -21.74
N ASN A 46 17.29 -16.94 -22.58
CA ASN A 46 17.31 -17.07 -24.04
C ASN A 46 16.53 -18.28 -24.58
N ARG A 47 15.44 -18.63 -23.91
CA ARG A 47 14.53 -19.67 -24.39
C ARG A 47 13.92 -19.26 -25.72
N GLU A 48 13.69 -20.22 -26.59
CA GLU A 48 12.99 -19.99 -27.86
C GLU A 48 11.48 -19.79 -27.67
N ASP A 49 10.92 -20.31 -26.57
CA ASP A 49 9.50 -20.20 -26.22
C ASP A 49 9.24 -20.30 -24.70
N GLY A 50 7.99 -20.07 -24.29
CA GLY A 50 7.58 -20.17 -22.89
C GLY A 50 6.07 -20.02 -22.69
N TYR A 51 5.49 -20.88 -21.85
CA TYR A 51 4.05 -20.88 -21.58
C TYR A 51 3.67 -21.40 -20.19
N TRP A 52 4.19 -22.56 -19.80
CA TRP A 52 3.82 -23.22 -18.53
C TRP A 52 5.01 -23.33 -17.59
N ILE A 53 4.74 -23.10 -16.31
CA ILE A 53 5.62 -23.38 -15.19
C ILE A 53 4.77 -23.89 -14.03
N GLU A 54 5.24 -24.93 -13.35
CA GLU A 54 4.54 -25.56 -12.24
C GLU A 54 5.53 -25.93 -11.13
N ALA A 55 5.11 -25.75 -9.88
CA ALA A 55 5.80 -26.30 -8.73
C ALA A 55 5.56 -27.81 -8.68
N PHE A 56 6.62 -28.61 -8.74
CA PHE A 56 6.51 -30.06 -8.90
C PHE A 56 7.08 -30.81 -7.70
N GLN A 57 6.26 -31.60 -7.03
CA GLN A 57 6.70 -32.43 -5.92
C GLN A 57 6.99 -33.84 -6.42
N ALA A 58 8.20 -34.08 -6.92
CA ALA A 58 8.57 -35.36 -7.53
C ALA A 58 8.43 -36.56 -6.58
N GLU A 59 8.84 -36.40 -5.31
CA GLU A 59 8.72 -37.40 -4.25
C GLU A 59 7.84 -36.84 -3.12
N ASN A 60 6.92 -37.65 -2.61
CA ASN A 60 6.08 -37.28 -1.48
C ASN A 60 6.96 -36.95 -0.27
N ARG A 61 6.87 -35.72 0.25
CA ARG A 61 7.72 -35.15 1.32
C ARG A 61 9.16 -34.81 0.88
N GLY A 62 9.47 -34.89 -0.41
CA GLY A 62 10.70 -34.34 -1.00
C GLY A 62 10.62 -32.83 -1.19
N ALA A 63 11.78 -32.22 -1.51
CA ALA A 63 11.85 -30.81 -1.87
C ALA A 63 11.08 -30.52 -3.16
N ILE A 64 10.49 -29.34 -3.25
CA ILE A 64 9.75 -28.90 -4.43
C ILE A 64 10.72 -28.51 -5.55
N GLU A 65 10.46 -29.03 -6.75
CA GLU A 65 11.19 -28.80 -7.99
C GLU A 65 10.32 -27.97 -8.95
N LEU A 66 10.80 -27.74 -10.17
CA LEU A 66 10.09 -26.97 -11.19
C LEU A 66 9.95 -27.78 -12.48
N VAL A 67 8.75 -27.78 -13.05
CA VAL A 67 8.53 -28.24 -14.44
C VAL A 67 8.16 -27.04 -15.28
N ALA A 68 8.81 -26.86 -16.42
CA ALA A 68 8.53 -25.74 -17.32
C ALA A 68 8.72 -26.10 -18.79
N TYR A 69 7.93 -25.47 -19.66
CA TYR A 69 7.95 -25.69 -21.10
C TYR A 69 7.21 -24.58 -21.86
N GLY A 70 7.42 -24.54 -23.19
CA GLY A 70 6.62 -23.76 -24.12
C GLY A 70 5.92 -24.66 -25.15
N LEU A 71 4.98 -24.08 -25.90
CA LEU A 71 4.16 -24.81 -26.87
C LEU A 71 4.97 -25.30 -28.08
N ASN A 72 5.95 -24.52 -28.54
CA ASN A 72 6.54 -24.73 -29.86
C ASN A 72 7.70 -25.75 -29.82
N LYS A 73 8.58 -25.64 -28.82
CA LYS A 73 9.66 -26.61 -28.60
C LYS A 73 9.15 -27.93 -28.06
N GLY A 74 8.16 -27.86 -27.17
CA GLY A 74 7.52 -29.06 -26.62
C GLY A 74 8.37 -29.85 -25.62
N GLU A 75 9.52 -29.33 -25.22
CA GLU A 75 10.44 -29.98 -24.29
C GLU A 75 9.95 -29.77 -22.85
N ILE A 76 9.44 -30.84 -22.25
CA ILE A 76 8.99 -30.85 -20.85
C ILE A 76 10.23 -31.05 -19.99
N ASN A 77 10.68 -29.97 -19.33
CA ASN A 77 11.93 -29.97 -18.59
C ASN A 77 11.68 -29.93 -17.08
N LEU A 78 12.40 -30.78 -16.35
CA LEU A 78 12.48 -30.77 -14.89
C LEU A 78 13.73 -30.01 -14.46
N TYR A 79 13.53 -28.95 -13.70
CA TYR A 79 14.58 -28.14 -13.08
C TYR A 79 14.64 -28.53 -11.61
N GLN A 80 15.73 -29.18 -11.23
CA GLN A 80 15.98 -29.49 -9.83
C GLN A 80 16.07 -28.20 -9.03
N ASN A 81 15.56 -28.24 -7.80
CA ASN A 81 15.55 -27.07 -6.92
C ASN A 81 16.95 -26.41 -6.85
N PRO A 82 17.10 -25.15 -7.30
CA PRO A 82 18.39 -24.47 -7.38
C PRO A 82 19.03 -24.12 -6.04
N ASN A 83 18.42 -24.43 -4.89
CA ASN A 83 19.05 -24.31 -3.57
C ASN A 83 19.68 -25.61 -3.08
N LYS A 84 19.43 -26.75 -3.76
CA LYS A 84 20.20 -27.98 -3.53
C LYS A 84 21.65 -27.85 -4.04
N THR A 85 21.91 -26.93 -4.97
CA THR A 85 23.21 -26.72 -5.62
C THR A 85 23.53 -25.23 -5.72
N THR A 86 24.81 -24.85 -5.70
CA THR A 86 25.21 -23.43 -5.80
C THR A 86 24.91 -22.80 -7.17
N GLU A 87 24.88 -23.62 -8.22
CA GLU A 87 24.55 -23.23 -9.60
C GLU A 87 23.30 -23.99 -10.08
N PRO A 88 22.45 -23.38 -10.93
CA PRO A 88 21.39 -24.12 -11.62
C PRO A 88 22.04 -25.26 -12.44
N GLY A 89 21.67 -26.50 -12.16
CA GLY A 89 22.07 -27.63 -13.00
C GLY A 89 21.36 -27.59 -14.35
N GLU A 90 21.91 -28.28 -15.35
CA GLU A 90 21.21 -28.50 -16.62
C GLU A 90 19.85 -29.16 -16.37
N PRO A 91 18.76 -28.66 -16.98
CA PRO A 91 17.44 -29.28 -16.82
C PRO A 91 17.42 -30.72 -17.34
N THR A 92 16.65 -31.56 -16.67
CA THR A 92 16.41 -32.93 -17.14
C THR A 92 15.21 -32.94 -18.07
N LEU A 93 15.40 -33.30 -19.33
CA LEU A 93 14.31 -33.53 -20.27
C LEU A 93 13.48 -34.74 -19.80
N ILE A 94 12.22 -34.50 -19.43
CA ILE A 94 11.25 -35.54 -19.06
C ILE A 94 10.76 -36.23 -20.33
N GLU A 95 10.33 -35.43 -21.31
CA GLU A 95 9.68 -35.88 -22.54
C GLU A 95 9.60 -34.73 -23.55
N ASN A 96 9.47 -35.04 -24.83
CA ASN A 96 9.12 -34.08 -25.87
C ASN A 96 7.71 -34.36 -26.41
N LEU A 97 6.83 -33.38 -26.29
CA LEU A 97 5.43 -33.43 -26.72
C LEU A 97 5.16 -32.33 -27.74
N ASP A 98 4.44 -32.64 -28.82
CA ASP A 98 4.00 -31.61 -29.78
C ASP A 98 2.94 -30.71 -29.13
N SER A 99 3.17 -29.40 -29.11
CA SER A 99 2.18 -28.39 -28.67
C SER A 99 1.53 -28.69 -27.30
N PRO A 100 2.31 -28.86 -26.22
CA PRO A 100 1.80 -29.06 -24.87
C PRO A 100 1.21 -27.76 -24.32
N VAL A 101 0.15 -27.87 -23.52
CA VAL A 101 -0.54 -26.69 -22.96
C VAL A 101 -0.56 -26.77 -21.45
N ALA A 102 -1.52 -27.47 -20.86
CA ALA A 102 -1.68 -27.55 -19.42
C ALA A 102 -1.18 -28.88 -18.87
N MET A 103 -0.63 -28.81 -17.66
CA MET A 103 -0.34 -29.97 -16.84
C MET A 103 -0.92 -29.84 -15.44
N ASP A 104 -0.96 -30.98 -14.76
CA ASP A 104 -1.21 -31.14 -13.33
C ASP A 104 -0.43 -32.38 -12.86
N GLN A 105 -0.47 -32.71 -11.57
CA GLN A 105 0.31 -33.80 -10.99
C GLN A 105 -0.49 -34.63 -9.99
N ALA A 106 -0.21 -35.93 -9.92
CA ALA A 106 -0.75 -36.84 -8.91
C ALA A 106 0.07 -38.14 -8.85
N ASP A 107 0.07 -38.82 -7.71
CA ASP A 107 0.63 -40.16 -7.57
C ASP A 107 -0.32 -41.20 -8.18
N ILE A 108 -0.28 -41.35 -9.51
CA ILE A 108 -1.17 -42.24 -10.26
C ILE A 108 -0.88 -43.70 -9.92
N THR A 109 0.39 -44.03 -9.69
CA THR A 109 0.83 -45.39 -9.40
C THR A 109 0.67 -45.80 -7.93
N GLY A 110 0.48 -44.83 -7.03
CA GLY A 110 0.44 -45.05 -5.58
C GLY A 110 1.80 -45.42 -4.98
N ASN A 111 2.89 -45.07 -5.66
CA ASN A 111 4.25 -45.48 -5.29
C ASN A 111 5.01 -44.43 -4.44
N GLY A 112 4.37 -43.30 -4.14
CA GLY A 112 4.97 -42.21 -3.38
C GLY A 112 5.63 -41.12 -4.25
N TYR A 113 5.55 -41.20 -5.57
CA TYR A 113 6.10 -40.22 -6.50
C TYR A 113 4.98 -39.64 -7.36
N ASN A 114 4.92 -38.31 -7.50
CA ASN A 114 3.92 -37.73 -8.38
C ASN A 114 4.32 -37.93 -9.84
N ASP A 115 3.33 -38.30 -10.64
CA ASP A 115 3.36 -38.38 -12.09
C ASP A 115 2.85 -37.06 -12.69
N ILE A 116 3.25 -36.76 -13.92
CA ILE A 116 2.78 -35.57 -14.64
C ILE A 116 1.61 -35.95 -15.54
N ILE A 117 0.47 -35.26 -15.41
CA ILE A 117 -0.69 -35.39 -16.29
C ILE A 117 -0.70 -34.16 -17.20
N ILE A 118 -0.60 -34.34 -18.51
CA ILE A 118 -0.38 -33.23 -19.44
C ILE A 118 -1.21 -33.37 -20.72
N CYS A 119 -1.76 -32.25 -21.20
CA CYS A 119 -2.39 -32.19 -22.51
C CYS A 119 -1.46 -31.65 -23.59
N PHE A 120 -1.56 -32.25 -24.78
CA PHE A 120 -0.68 -31.96 -25.91
C PHE A 120 -1.40 -32.19 -27.25
N ARG A 121 -0.68 -31.94 -28.35
CA ARG A 121 -1.21 -31.81 -29.70
C ARG A 121 -2.34 -30.81 -29.75
N TYR A 122 -2.16 -29.66 -29.12
CA TYR A 122 -3.16 -28.60 -29.15
C TYR A 122 -3.30 -27.98 -30.55
N GLY A 123 -2.19 -27.84 -31.28
CA GLY A 123 -2.07 -26.98 -32.45
C GLY A 123 -1.42 -25.65 -32.08
N LYS A 124 -1.52 -24.63 -32.94
CA LYS A 124 -0.78 -23.37 -32.75
C LYS A 124 -1.56 -22.31 -31.98
N THR A 125 -2.85 -22.17 -32.29
CA THR A 125 -3.75 -21.17 -31.70
C THR A 125 -5.15 -21.74 -31.55
N MET A 126 -6.08 -21.02 -30.90
CA MET A 126 -7.50 -21.43 -30.88
C MET A 126 -8.11 -21.53 -32.28
N LEU A 127 -7.59 -20.77 -33.26
CA LEU A 127 -8.09 -20.78 -34.63
C LEU A 127 -7.48 -21.91 -35.47
N ASP A 128 -6.32 -22.42 -35.05
CA ASP A 128 -5.53 -23.45 -35.75
C ASP A 128 -5.21 -24.61 -34.79
N CYS A 129 -6.21 -25.04 -34.03
CA CYS A 129 -6.09 -26.19 -33.14
C CYS A 129 -6.23 -27.50 -33.94
N ASP A 130 -5.51 -28.55 -33.54
CA ASP A 130 -5.56 -29.87 -34.18
C ASP A 130 -6.92 -30.55 -33.87
N PRO A 131 -7.78 -30.82 -34.88
CA PRO A 131 -9.07 -31.49 -34.67
C PRO A 131 -8.94 -32.89 -34.06
N ASP A 132 -7.85 -33.60 -34.37
CA ASP A 132 -7.55 -34.94 -33.85
C ASP A 132 -6.63 -34.90 -32.61
N GLY A 133 -6.32 -33.68 -32.16
CA GLY A 133 -5.43 -33.37 -31.06
C GLY A 133 -6.12 -33.26 -29.71
N GLY A 134 -5.55 -32.40 -28.86
CA GLY A 134 -5.96 -32.19 -27.46
C GLY A 134 -5.94 -33.50 -26.66
N LYS A 135 -4.86 -34.27 -26.85
CA LYS A 135 -4.63 -35.55 -26.19
C LYS A 135 -4.14 -35.33 -24.77
N ILE A 136 -4.47 -36.24 -23.87
CA ILE A 136 -4.00 -36.27 -22.49
C ILE A 136 -3.18 -37.54 -22.30
N VAL A 137 -2.01 -37.40 -21.68
CA VAL A 137 -1.17 -38.51 -21.19
C VAL A 137 -0.83 -38.29 -19.73
N TRP A 138 -0.48 -39.36 -19.04
CA TRP A 138 0.31 -39.27 -17.82
C TRP A 138 1.73 -39.79 -18.08
N LEU A 139 2.72 -39.11 -17.51
CA LEU A 139 4.13 -39.40 -17.62
C LEU A 139 4.57 -40.04 -16.30
N GLU A 140 4.98 -41.31 -16.39
CA GLU A 140 5.38 -42.12 -15.23
C GLU A 140 6.70 -41.65 -14.66
N ASN A 141 6.66 -41.18 -13.42
CA ASN A 141 7.85 -40.83 -12.66
C ASN A 141 8.65 -42.10 -12.33
N PRO A 142 9.91 -42.22 -12.80
CA PRO A 142 10.71 -43.43 -12.58
C PRO A 142 11.19 -43.58 -11.12
N GLY A 143 10.92 -42.60 -10.25
CA GLY A 143 11.42 -42.54 -8.89
C GLY A 143 12.95 -42.55 -8.88
N GLN A 144 13.55 -43.39 -8.02
CA GLN A 144 15.00 -43.52 -7.93
C GLN A 144 15.64 -44.29 -9.10
N ASN A 145 14.84 -44.84 -10.03
CA ASN A 145 15.36 -45.60 -11.17
C ASN A 145 15.82 -44.66 -12.31
N VAL A 146 16.95 -43.99 -12.08
CA VAL A 146 17.54 -42.95 -12.95
C VAL A 146 18.12 -43.46 -14.28
N ASP A 147 18.09 -44.78 -14.54
CA ASP A 147 18.57 -45.34 -15.81
C ASP A 147 17.66 -44.99 -17.01
N LYS A 148 16.42 -44.53 -16.74
CA LYS A 148 15.51 -44.02 -17.77
C LYS A 148 15.79 -42.54 -18.07
N LYS A 149 16.26 -42.24 -19.29
CA LYS A 149 16.48 -40.86 -19.76
C LYS A 149 15.19 -40.06 -20.01
N LEU A 150 14.07 -40.74 -20.29
CA LEU A 150 12.76 -40.12 -20.54
C LEU A 150 11.68 -40.88 -19.76
N TRP A 151 10.64 -40.17 -19.32
CA TRP A 151 9.53 -40.75 -18.57
C TRP A 151 8.62 -41.55 -19.50
N THR A 152 7.98 -42.59 -18.96
CA THR A 152 7.14 -43.47 -19.78
C THR A 152 5.77 -42.82 -19.97
N LYS A 153 5.36 -42.62 -21.23
CA LYS A 153 4.06 -42.04 -21.60
C LYS A 153 2.95 -43.08 -21.58
N HIS A 154 1.84 -42.77 -20.92
CA HIS A 154 0.62 -43.58 -20.90
C HIS A 154 -0.60 -42.74 -21.30
N TYR A 155 -1.38 -43.23 -22.26
CA TYR A 155 -2.50 -42.45 -22.83
C TYR A 155 -3.73 -42.46 -21.90
N VAL A 156 -4.34 -41.27 -21.74
CA VAL A 156 -5.56 -41.08 -20.94
C VAL A 156 -6.78 -40.92 -21.83
N GLY A 157 -6.73 -40.04 -22.82
CA GLY A 157 -7.90 -39.69 -23.64
C GLY A 157 -7.67 -38.41 -24.45
N ARG A 158 -8.73 -37.85 -25.03
CA ARG A 158 -8.64 -36.58 -25.77
C ARG A 158 -9.96 -35.80 -25.82
N SER A 159 -9.83 -34.51 -26.11
CA SER A 159 -10.87 -33.71 -26.75
C SER A 159 -10.19 -32.61 -27.55
N THR A 160 -10.72 -32.26 -28.72
CA THR A 160 -10.20 -31.18 -29.56
C THR A 160 -9.95 -29.92 -28.73
N ALA A 161 -8.78 -29.28 -28.93
CA ALA A 161 -8.35 -28.07 -28.23
C ALA A 161 -8.38 -28.15 -26.69
N MET A 162 -8.09 -29.32 -26.11
CA MET A 162 -7.82 -29.47 -24.67
C MET A 162 -6.79 -28.43 -24.21
N HIS A 163 -7.19 -27.56 -23.28
CA HIS A 163 -6.44 -26.35 -22.95
C HIS A 163 -6.13 -26.20 -21.45
N ARG A 164 -7.00 -26.73 -20.59
CA ARG A 164 -6.76 -26.88 -19.15
C ARG A 164 -7.18 -28.28 -18.70
N LEU A 165 -6.59 -28.74 -17.61
CA LEU A 165 -7.03 -29.94 -16.92
C LEU A 165 -6.78 -29.78 -15.42
N LYS A 166 -7.54 -30.54 -14.62
CA LYS A 166 -7.39 -30.59 -13.16
C LYS A 166 -7.57 -32.01 -12.65
N VAL A 167 -6.69 -32.45 -11.76
CA VAL A 167 -6.69 -33.79 -11.18
C VAL A 167 -7.20 -33.73 -9.74
N GLY A 168 -8.11 -34.63 -9.39
CA GLY A 168 -8.70 -34.65 -8.06
C GLY A 168 -9.75 -35.73 -7.87
N HIS A 169 -10.61 -35.52 -6.88
CA HIS A 169 -11.65 -36.44 -6.47
C HIS A 169 -13.02 -35.75 -6.58
N PHE A 170 -13.66 -35.79 -7.74
CA PHE A 170 -14.85 -34.97 -8.01
C PHE A 170 -16.17 -35.71 -7.80
N THR A 171 -16.18 -37.02 -8.04
CA THR A 171 -17.38 -37.86 -7.87
C THR A 171 -17.18 -39.01 -6.87
N GLN A 172 -15.92 -39.32 -6.54
CA GLN A 172 -15.51 -40.37 -5.60
C GLN A 172 -14.07 -40.11 -5.09
N ILE A 173 -13.64 -40.84 -4.05
CA ILE A 173 -12.35 -40.65 -3.34
C ILE A 173 -11.36 -41.82 -3.46
N GLU A 174 -11.74 -42.90 -4.12
CA GLU A 174 -10.96 -44.15 -4.20
C GLU A 174 -9.92 -44.13 -5.33
N ARG A 175 -10.17 -43.32 -6.38
CA ARG A 175 -9.36 -43.28 -7.61
C ARG A 175 -9.19 -41.84 -8.08
N TRP A 176 -8.13 -41.56 -8.82
CA TRP A 176 -7.93 -40.26 -9.43
C TRP A 176 -8.94 -40.00 -10.56
N GLU A 177 -9.36 -38.75 -10.67
CA GLU A 177 -10.20 -38.27 -11.76
C GLU A 177 -9.55 -37.04 -12.40
N ILE A 178 -9.71 -36.89 -13.72
CA ILE A 178 -9.16 -35.78 -14.49
C ILE A 178 -10.33 -35.03 -15.12
N LEU A 179 -10.49 -33.76 -14.75
CA LEU A 179 -11.40 -32.85 -15.41
C LEU A 179 -10.71 -32.24 -16.64
N GLY A 180 -11.18 -32.57 -17.83
CA GLY A 180 -10.69 -32.03 -19.09
C GLY A 180 -11.48 -30.80 -19.53
N LEU A 181 -10.78 -29.71 -19.84
CA LEU A 181 -11.34 -28.39 -20.14
C LEU A 181 -10.76 -27.84 -21.47
N PRO A 182 -11.40 -28.11 -22.61
CA PRO A 182 -11.11 -27.48 -23.89
C PRO A 182 -11.49 -26.00 -23.92
N ILE A 183 -10.74 -25.20 -24.67
CA ILE A 183 -11.05 -23.77 -24.85
C ILE A 183 -12.01 -23.50 -26.01
N VAL A 184 -11.92 -24.29 -27.08
CA VAL A 184 -12.80 -24.26 -28.25
C VAL A 184 -13.20 -25.69 -28.63
N SER A 185 -14.29 -25.85 -29.38
CA SER A 185 -14.76 -27.18 -29.79
C SER A 185 -14.10 -27.68 -31.08
N GLN A 186 -13.64 -26.76 -31.92
CA GLN A 186 -13.05 -27.02 -33.24
C GLN A 186 -12.28 -25.77 -33.73
N PRO A 187 -11.38 -25.88 -34.71
CA PRO A 187 -10.66 -24.73 -35.25
C PRO A 187 -11.62 -23.70 -35.86
N PHE A 188 -11.26 -22.42 -35.75
CA PHE A 188 -12.04 -21.27 -36.21
C PHE A 188 -13.42 -21.08 -35.54
N ASP A 189 -13.70 -21.75 -34.42
CA ASP A 189 -14.98 -21.64 -33.71
C ASP A 189 -14.81 -21.10 -32.28
N LEU A 190 -15.04 -19.80 -32.11
CA LEU A 190 -15.01 -19.11 -30.82
C LEU A 190 -16.41 -18.94 -30.19
N LEU A 191 -17.45 -19.48 -30.84
CA LEU A 191 -18.84 -19.18 -30.51
C LEU A 191 -19.62 -20.39 -30.00
N SER A 192 -19.25 -21.60 -30.39
CA SER A 192 -19.89 -22.83 -29.92
C SER A 192 -19.49 -23.18 -28.49
N PRO A 193 -20.40 -23.80 -27.71
CA PRO A 193 -20.06 -24.29 -26.39
C PRO A 193 -19.05 -25.43 -26.47
N VAL A 194 -18.27 -25.59 -25.41
CA VAL A 194 -17.23 -26.61 -25.27
C VAL A 194 -17.64 -27.71 -24.29
N PRO A 195 -17.19 -28.96 -24.50
CA PRO A 195 -17.45 -30.03 -23.56
C PRO A 195 -16.59 -29.90 -22.30
N VAL A 196 -17.13 -30.23 -21.15
CA VAL A 196 -16.37 -30.53 -19.93
C VAL A 196 -16.38 -32.04 -19.77
N LEU A 197 -15.20 -32.65 -19.65
CA LEU A 197 -15.02 -34.10 -19.60
C LEU A 197 -14.49 -34.53 -18.25
N LEU A 198 -14.90 -35.70 -17.78
CA LEU A 198 -14.35 -36.34 -16.58
C LEU A 198 -13.79 -37.71 -16.95
N PHE A 199 -12.47 -37.86 -16.91
CA PHE A 199 -11.78 -39.13 -17.08
C PHE A 199 -11.54 -39.78 -15.70
N ARG A 200 -11.66 -41.10 -15.61
CA ARG A 200 -11.51 -41.85 -14.36
C ARG A 200 -10.38 -42.85 -14.48
N GLN A 201 -9.53 -42.89 -13.46
CA GLN A 201 -8.43 -43.86 -13.41
C GLN A 201 -8.99 -45.30 -13.49
N PRO A 202 -8.52 -46.14 -14.43
CA PRO A 202 -8.93 -47.53 -14.53
C PRO A 202 -8.16 -48.38 -13.51
N ASP A 203 -8.69 -49.58 -13.20
CA ASP A 203 -8.03 -50.50 -12.27
C ASP A 203 -6.66 -50.98 -12.78
N SER A 204 -6.47 -51.05 -14.11
CA SER A 204 -5.22 -51.46 -14.75
C SER A 204 -4.58 -50.31 -15.52
N ILE A 205 -3.98 -49.36 -14.81
CA ILE A 205 -3.38 -48.15 -15.38
C ILE A 205 -2.31 -48.39 -16.46
N PHE A 206 -1.45 -49.41 -16.31
CA PHE A 206 -0.34 -49.67 -17.23
C PHE A 206 -0.75 -50.34 -18.55
N ASN A 207 -1.94 -50.96 -18.59
CA ASN A 207 -2.45 -51.66 -19.78
C ASN A 207 -3.67 -50.96 -20.39
N ALA A 208 -4.07 -49.81 -19.84
CA ALA A 208 -5.21 -49.07 -20.33
C ALA A 208 -4.90 -48.47 -21.70
N THR A 209 -5.74 -48.76 -22.69
CA THR A 209 -5.64 -48.11 -24.00
C THR A 209 -6.21 -46.69 -23.98
N GLU A 210 -7.17 -46.42 -23.09
CA GLU A 210 -7.79 -45.12 -22.80
C GLU A 210 -8.46 -45.24 -21.43
N TRP A 211 -8.58 -44.11 -20.71
CA TRP A 211 -9.33 -44.04 -19.45
C TRP A 211 -10.84 -43.94 -19.73
N PRO A 212 -11.69 -44.61 -18.95
CA PRO A 212 -13.13 -44.38 -19.00
C PRO A 212 -13.45 -42.90 -18.76
N PHE A 213 -14.32 -42.32 -19.59
CA PHE A 213 -14.71 -40.92 -19.45
C PHE A 213 -16.19 -40.66 -19.71
N GLU A 214 -16.65 -39.51 -19.24
CA GLU A 214 -17.98 -38.97 -19.52
C GLU A 214 -17.91 -37.48 -19.86
N ILE A 215 -18.83 -37.02 -20.70
CA ILE A 215 -19.04 -35.58 -20.95
C ILE A 215 -20.06 -35.09 -19.94
N ILE A 216 -19.62 -34.32 -18.94
CA ILE A 216 -20.47 -33.86 -17.83
C ILE A 216 -21.24 -32.57 -18.18
N ASN A 217 -20.75 -31.80 -19.16
CA ASN A 217 -21.44 -30.67 -19.76
C ASN A 217 -20.98 -30.49 -21.21
N GLN A 218 -21.84 -30.02 -22.11
CA GLN A 218 -21.47 -29.71 -23.51
C GLN A 218 -22.27 -28.54 -24.11
N HIS A 219 -22.95 -27.78 -23.27
CA HIS A 219 -23.94 -26.79 -23.72
C HIS A 219 -23.83 -25.45 -23.00
N PHE A 220 -23.07 -25.37 -21.91
CA PHE A 220 -23.06 -24.18 -21.05
C PHE A 220 -21.83 -23.30 -21.29
N PHE A 221 -20.63 -23.90 -21.28
CA PHE A 221 -19.38 -23.15 -21.26
C PHE A 221 -18.88 -22.76 -22.65
N HIS A 222 -18.27 -21.58 -22.75
CA HIS A 222 -17.49 -21.13 -23.91
C HIS A 222 -16.14 -20.58 -23.45
N LEU A 223 -15.09 -20.77 -24.25
CA LEU A 223 -13.76 -20.18 -24.00
C LEU A 223 -13.26 -20.42 -22.56
N ILE A 224 -13.27 -21.69 -22.10
CA ILE A 224 -12.72 -22.04 -20.80
C ILE A 224 -11.20 -21.82 -20.85
N HIS A 225 -10.72 -20.86 -20.07
CA HIS A 225 -9.30 -20.48 -20.07
C HIS A 225 -8.60 -20.87 -18.77
N ASP A 226 -9.33 -21.01 -17.66
CA ASP A 226 -8.75 -21.46 -16.41
C ASP A 226 -9.76 -22.08 -15.44
N ALA A 227 -9.24 -22.83 -14.46
CA ALA A 227 -10.03 -23.41 -13.39
C ALA A 227 -9.19 -23.63 -12.11
N THR A 228 -9.80 -23.44 -10.95
CA THR A 228 -9.19 -23.71 -9.64
C THR A 228 -10.02 -24.72 -8.85
N ILE A 229 -9.36 -25.65 -8.15
CA ILE A 229 -10.01 -26.68 -7.33
C ILE A 229 -10.28 -26.11 -5.94
N LEU A 230 -11.51 -26.27 -5.49
CA LEU A 230 -11.90 -26.05 -4.10
C LEU A 230 -12.01 -27.40 -3.40
N LYS A 231 -11.00 -27.72 -2.57
CA LYS A 231 -10.99 -28.94 -1.77
C LYS A 231 -12.23 -28.97 -0.86
N GLY A 232 -13.03 -30.02 -1.00
CA GLY A 232 -14.17 -30.26 -0.13
C GLY A 232 -13.85 -31.35 0.90
N ASP A 233 -14.71 -31.49 1.92
CA ASP A 233 -14.55 -32.50 2.97
C ASP A 233 -14.52 -33.95 2.42
N GLN A 234 -15.18 -34.18 1.28
CA GLN A 234 -15.20 -35.47 0.61
C GLN A 234 -14.87 -35.36 -0.87
N LEU A 235 -15.53 -34.45 -1.59
CA LEU A 235 -15.37 -34.27 -3.02
C LEU A 235 -14.86 -32.87 -3.32
N ASP A 236 -13.93 -32.81 -4.25
CA ASP A 236 -13.40 -31.60 -4.85
C ASP A 236 -14.48 -30.91 -5.70
N ASN A 237 -14.50 -29.59 -5.63
CA ASN A 237 -15.32 -28.75 -6.47
C ASN A 237 -14.42 -27.88 -7.36
N VAL A 238 -14.98 -27.24 -8.37
CA VAL A 238 -14.17 -26.45 -9.31
C VAL A 238 -14.84 -25.11 -9.56
N LEU A 239 -14.06 -24.03 -9.51
CA LEU A 239 -14.45 -22.76 -10.11
C LEU A 239 -13.82 -22.66 -11.50
N ILE A 240 -14.64 -22.30 -12.49
CA ILE A 240 -14.24 -22.22 -13.91
C ILE A 240 -14.33 -20.77 -14.37
N ALA A 241 -13.23 -20.26 -14.93
CA ALA A 241 -13.18 -18.99 -15.65
C ALA A 241 -13.41 -19.23 -17.15
N SER A 242 -14.43 -18.58 -17.68
CA SER A 242 -14.93 -18.77 -19.03
C SER A 242 -15.61 -17.51 -19.56
N ARG A 243 -16.17 -17.56 -20.77
CA ARG A 243 -16.96 -16.47 -21.35
C ARG A 243 -18.21 -16.15 -20.52
N GLU A 244 -18.72 -17.11 -19.78
CA GLU A 244 -19.84 -16.94 -18.85
C GLU A 244 -19.47 -16.13 -17.60
N GLY A 245 -18.18 -15.87 -17.39
CA GLY A 245 -17.60 -15.32 -16.17
C GLY A 245 -17.06 -16.44 -15.28
N ILE A 246 -17.41 -16.40 -14.00
CA ILE A 246 -17.01 -17.39 -12.99
C ILE A 246 -18.20 -18.29 -12.67
N SER A 247 -18.01 -19.59 -12.82
CA SER A 247 -19.03 -20.60 -12.49
C SER A 247 -18.48 -21.64 -11.52
N TRP A 248 -19.31 -22.06 -10.57
CA TRP A 248 -19.03 -23.13 -9.64
C TRP A 248 -19.63 -24.44 -10.16
N LEU A 249 -18.75 -25.40 -10.43
CA LEU A 249 -19.07 -26.76 -10.87
C LEU A 249 -18.82 -27.73 -9.72
N TYR A 250 -19.83 -28.52 -9.35
CA TYR A 250 -19.71 -29.54 -8.30
C TYR A 250 -20.63 -30.74 -8.54
N PHE A 251 -20.25 -31.89 -7.99
CA PHE A 251 -21.10 -33.09 -8.01
C PHE A 251 -22.00 -33.14 -6.77
N ASN A 252 -23.31 -33.08 -6.96
CA ASN A 252 -24.27 -33.23 -5.87
C ASN A 252 -24.46 -34.71 -5.55
N GLN A 253 -23.89 -35.18 -4.44
CA GLN A 253 -23.95 -36.59 -4.03
C GLN A 253 -25.38 -37.09 -3.75
N THR A 254 -26.29 -36.23 -3.29
CA THR A 254 -27.69 -36.61 -2.99
C THR A 254 -28.49 -36.83 -4.27
N LEU A 255 -28.34 -35.92 -5.23
CA LEU A 255 -29.04 -35.96 -6.51
C LEU A 255 -28.30 -36.82 -7.55
N LYS A 256 -27.04 -37.19 -7.27
CA LYS A 256 -26.11 -37.87 -8.17
C LYS A 256 -25.99 -37.18 -9.53
N GLN A 257 -25.86 -35.86 -9.51
CA GLN A 257 -25.80 -35.04 -10.71
C GLN A 257 -24.81 -33.89 -10.56
N TRP A 258 -24.24 -33.47 -11.69
CA TRP A 258 -23.44 -32.28 -11.78
C TRP A 258 -24.31 -31.02 -11.69
N MET A 259 -23.83 -30.04 -10.93
CA MET A 259 -24.47 -28.74 -10.74
C MET A 259 -23.53 -27.65 -11.24
N ILE A 260 -24.10 -26.64 -11.90
CA ILE A 260 -23.40 -25.43 -12.33
C ILE A 260 -24.14 -24.24 -11.75
N GLU A 261 -23.45 -23.43 -10.96
CA GLU A 261 -23.98 -22.21 -10.36
C GLU A 261 -23.11 -21.01 -10.77
N SER A 262 -23.72 -19.91 -11.23
CA SER A 262 -22.97 -18.71 -11.60
C SER A 262 -22.59 -17.91 -10.37
N ILE A 263 -21.30 -17.55 -10.26
CA ILE A 263 -20.76 -16.67 -9.22
C ILE A 263 -20.77 -15.22 -9.70
N GLY A 264 -20.33 -14.99 -10.94
CA GLY A 264 -20.17 -13.67 -11.50
C GLY A 264 -20.08 -13.72 -13.01
N LYS A 265 -20.49 -12.63 -13.67
CA LYS A 265 -20.51 -12.56 -15.14
C LYS A 265 -19.21 -12.08 -15.77
N GLY A 266 -18.22 -11.64 -14.98
CA GLY A 266 -16.99 -11.08 -15.52
C GLY A 266 -17.17 -9.73 -16.22
N GLU A 267 -16.21 -9.39 -17.08
CA GLU A 267 -16.26 -8.20 -17.93
C GLU A 267 -17.34 -8.36 -19.01
N GLN A 268 -18.10 -7.29 -19.29
CA GLN A 268 -19.25 -7.33 -20.21
C GLN A 268 -19.30 -6.13 -21.17
N ALA A 269 -18.53 -5.07 -20.92
CA ALA A 269 -18.61 -3.82 -21.67
C ALA A 269 -18.20 -3.97 -23.14
N GLU A 270 -17.23 -4.85 -23.42
CA GLU A 270 -16.67 -5.03 -24.77
C GLU A 270 -17.36 -6.10 -25.61
N LYS A 271 -18.46 -6.68 -25.11
CA LYS A 271 -19.19 -7.78 -25.78
C LYS A 271 -19.69 -7.45 -27.19
N GLN A 272 -19.81 -6.17 -27.53
CA GLN A 272 -20.19 -5.72 -28.89
C GLN A 272 -18.99 -5.59 -29.84
N GLN A 273 -17.77 -5.55 -29.32
CA GLN A 273 -16.54 -5.28 -30.06
C GLN A 273 -15.68 -6.53 -30.24
N THR A 274 -15.70 -7.45 -29.27
CA THR A 274 -14.95 -8.70 -29.30
C THR A 274 -15.79 -9.88 -28.79
N VAL A 275 -15.37 -11.10 -29.14
CA VAL A 275 -15.91 -12.34 -28.57
C VAL A 275 -15.39 -12.61 -27.16
N TYR A 276 -14.36 -11.87 -26.72
CA TYR A 276 -13.79 -12.01 -25.38
C TYR A 276 -14.55 -11.14 -24.39
N TYR A 277 -15.29 -11.79 -23.51
CA TYR A 277 -15.95 -11.22 -22.34
C TYR A 277 -16.00 -12.30 -21.25
N GLY A 278 -16.45 -11.99 -20.04
CA GLY A 278 -16.39 -12.94 -18.92
C GLY A 278 -15.08 -12.86 -18.16
N SER A 279 -14.51 -14.02 -17.82
CA SER A 279 -13.30 -14.14 -17.01
C SER A 279 -12.31 -15.09 -17.70
N GLY A 280 -11.03 -14.71 -17.71
CA GLY A 280 -9.96 -15.50 -18.33
C GLY A 280 -9.16 -16.33 -17.33
N CYS A 281 -9.01 -15.88 -16.09
CA CYS A 281 -8.22 -16.59 -15.09
C CYS A 281 -8.85 -16.45 -13.71
N ILE A 282 -8.59 -17.39 -12.81
CA ILE A 282 -9.23 -17.42 -11.50
C ILE A 282 -8.35 -18.07 -10.46
N ASP A 283 -8.35 -17.48 -9.27
CA ASP A 283 -7.94 -18.18 -8.06
C ASP A 283 -8.69 -17.65 -6.83
N VAL A 284 -8.54 -18.33 -5.69
CA VAL A 284 -9.27 -18.01 -4.46
C VAL A 284 -8.34 -17.62 -3.33
N GLY A 285 -8.72 -16.60 -2.56
CA GLY A 285 -7.94 -16.11 -1.44
C GLY A 285 -8.62 -16.32 -0.09
N GLN A 286 -7.83 -16.85 0.84
CA GLN A 286 -8.12 -16.91 2.26
C GLN A 286 -7.95 -15.53 2.91
N VAL A 287 -8.77 -15.23 3.92
CA VAL A 287 -8.55 -14.12 4.86
C VAL A 287 -8.94 -14.62 6.24
N GLY A 288 -7.99 -14.58 7.17
CA GLY A 288 -8.08 -15.18 8.49
C GLY A 288 -8.44 -16.67 8.42
N SER A 289 -9.53 -17.05 9.09
CA SER A 289 -9.98 -18.46 9.13
C SER A 289 -10.89 -18.88 7.97
N ASN A 290 -11.17 -17.97 7.03
CA ASN A 290 -12.11 -18.24 5.95
C ASN A 290 -11.35 -18.48 4.63
N PRO A 291 -11.26 -19.74 4.16
CA PRO A 291 -10.45 -20.14 3.00
C PRO A 291 -10.99 -19.63 1.66
N LEU A 292 -12.17 -19.01 1.66
CA LEU A 292 -12.81 -18.46 0.47
C LEU A 292 -13.44 -17.11 0.82
N SER A 293 -12.57 -16.13 1.05
CA SER A 293 -12.94 -14.75 1.40
C SER A 293 -13.14 -13.88 0.17
N TYR A 294 -12.28 -14.05 -0.82
CA TYR A 294 -12.42 -13.44 -2.13
C TYR A 294 -12.02 -14.40 -3.25
N ILE A 295 -12.42 -14.08 -4.47
CA ILE A 295 -12.01 -14.76 -5.70
C ILE A 295 -11.30 -13.73 -6.56
N ALA A 296 -10.00 -13.88 -6.79
CA ALA A 296 -9.23 -13.04 -7.69
C ALA A 296 -9.41 -13.53 -9.13
N THR A 297 -9.45 -12.59 -10.08
CA THR A 297 -9.62 -12.93 -11.49
C THR A 297 -8.96 -11.92 -12.42
N ALA A 298 -8.52 -12.42 -13.57
CA ALA A 298 -8.21 -11.61 -14.74
C ALA A 298 -9.34 -11.74 -15.75
N GLU A 299 -9.78 -10.61 -16.30
CA GLU A 299 -10.97 -10.53 -17.17
C GLU A 299 -10.68 -9.75 -18.45
N PRO A 300 -11.19 -10.20 -19.62
CA PRO A 300 -11.66 -11.55 -19.96
C PRO A 300 -10.48 -12.47 -20.40
N PHE A 301 -10.67 -13.37 -21.38
CA PHE A 301 -9.58 -14.14 -22.02
C PHE A 301 -8.43 -13.21 -22.45
N HIS A 302 -7.21 -13.52 -22.00
CA HIS A 302 -6.02 -12.68 -22.18
C HIS A 302 -6.29 -11.20 -21.87
N GLY A 303 -7.15 -10.87 -20.90
CA GLY A 303 -7.67 -9.51 -20.74
C GLY A 303 -6.69 -8.50 -20.15
N ASN A 304 -7.20 -7.32 -19.85
CA ASN A 304 -6.47 -6.23 -19.20
C ASN A 304 -7.03 -5.88 -17.82
N THR A 305 -8.13 -6.48 -17.39
CA THR A 305 -8.81 -6.08 -16.16
C THR A 305 -8.50 -7.06 -15.03
N VAL A 306 -8.08 -6.54 -13.88
CA VAL A 306 -7.98 -7.29 -12.62
C VAL A 306 -9.21 -6.97 -11.79
N ALA A 307 -9.91 -8.02 -11.35
CA ALA A 307 -11.08 -7.88 -10.49
C ALA A 307 -11.05 -8.90 -9.36
N VAL A 308 -11.81 -8.60 -8.31
CA VAL A 308 -12.09 -9.53 -7.21
C VAL A 308 -13.60 -9.66 -7.00
N TYR A 309 -14.05 -10.87 -6.68
CA TYR A 309 -15.39 -11.12 -6.19
C TYR A 309 -15.33 -11.35 -4.69
N VAL A 310 -16.19 -10.67 -3.96
CA VAL A 310 -16.22 -10.75 -2.49
C VAL A 310 -17.64 -11.06 -2.04
N LYS A 311 -17.77 -11.96 -1.06
CA LYS A 311 -19.07 -12.33 -0.50
C LYS A 311 -19.57 -11.30 0.51
N ASN A 312 -20.88 -11.05 0.51
CA ASN A 312 -21.52 -10.09 1.43
C ASN A 312 -21.59 -10.57 2.90
N THR A 313 -21.42 -11.88 3.18
CA THR A 313 -21.50 -12.50 4.53
C THR A 313 -20.61 -13.75 4.59
N ASN A 314 -20.29 -14.25 5.80
CA ASN A 314 -19.53 -15.49 6.02
C ASN A 314 -20.28 -16.79 5.65
N ASN A 315 -21.17 -16.72 4.67
CA ASN A 315 -21.96 -17.85 4.21
C ASN A 315 -21.14 -18.81 3.33
N THR A 316 -21.69 -20.00 3.09
CA THR A 316 -21.17 -20.97 2.12
C THR A 316 -21.27 -20.42 0.69
N LEU A 317 -20.52 -20.98 -0.26
CA LEU A 317 -20.59 -20.63 -1.71
C LEU A 317 -22.03 -20.47 -2.22
N LYS A 318 -22.88 -21.44 -1.89
CA LYS A 318 -24.27 -21.55 -2.33
C LYS A 318 -25.21 -20.46 -1.79
N GLN A 319 -24.86 -19.86 -0.66
CA GLN A 319 -25.69 -18.89 0.06
C GLN A 319 -25.11 -17.47 0.00
N SER A 320 -24.07 -17.28 -0.80
CA SER A 320 -23.33 -16.02 -0.89
C SER A 320 -23.71 -15.27 -2.15
N GLU A 321 -24.15 -14.01 -1.98
CA GLU A 321 -24.16 -13.05 -3.07
C GLU A 321 -22.75 -12.49 -3.24
N TRP A 322 -22.19 -12.68 -4.43
CA TRP A 322 -20.84 -12.24 -4.77
C TRP A 322 -20.88 -10.89 -5.46
N LYS A 323 -20.06 -9.96 -4.97
CA LYS A 323 -19.94 -8.63 -5.53
C LYS A 323 -18.59 -8.46 -6.22
N ARG A 324 -18.63 -8.11 -7.51
CA ARG A 324 -17.45 -7.78 -8.32
C ARG A 324 -16.93 -6.39 -7.97
N TYR A 325 -15.62 -6.28 -7.77
CA TYR A 325 -14.87 -5.04 -7.69
C TYR A 325 -13.75 -5.07 -8.73
N VAL A 326 -13.72 -4.09 -9.63
CA VAL A 326 -12.57 -3.88 -10.53
C VAL A 326 -11.50 -3.16 -9.73
N LEU A 327 -10.28 -3.71 -9.72
CA LEU A 327 -9.14 -3.14 -9.02
C LEU A 327 -8.28 -2.32 -9.97
N ASP A 328 -8.00 -2.86 -11.17
CA ASP A 328 -7.10 -2.22 -12.14
C ASP A 328 -7.45 -2.61 -13.58
N VAL A 329 -7.05 -1.75 -14.53
CA VAL A 329 -7.15 -1.97 -15.97
C VAL A 329 -5.82 -1.60 -16.63
N TYR A 330 -5.16 -2.57 -17.27
CA TYR A 330 -3.78 -2.48 -17.79
C TYR A 330 -3.72 -2.27 -19.30
N GLY A 331 -3.60 -1.00 -19.70
CA GLY A 331 -3.55 -0.64 -21.11
C GLY A 331 -4.88 -0.90 -21.82
N GLN A 332 -4.89 -0.68 -23.13
CA GLN A 332 -6.03 -1.00 -23.98
C GLN A 332 -5.83 -2.38 -24.61
N PRO A 333 -6.89 -3.15 -24.84
CA PRO A 333 -6.80 -4.36 -25.64
C PRO A 333 -6.26 -4.06 -27.05
N ASN A 334 -5.58 -5.03 -27.63
CA ASN A 334 -5.11 -4.98 -29.02
C ASN A 334 -6.29 -5.13 -30.01
N GLU A 335 -6.01 -5.15 -31.30
CA GLU A 335 -7.03 -5.29 -32.35
C GLU A 335 -7.81 -6.60 -32.27
N GLN A 336 -7.24 -7.64 -31.64
CA GLN A 336 -7.88 -8.93 -31.39
C GLN A 336 -8.74 -8.92 -30.11
N GLY A 337 -8.72 -7.84 -29.33
CA GLY A 337 -9.42 -7.72 -28.05
C GLY A 337 -8.68 -8.38 -26.88
N GLU A 338 -7.37 -8.60 -27.00
CA GLU A 338 -6.53 -9.15 -25.95
C GLU A 338 -5.71 -8.05 -25.28
N GLY A 339 -5.60 -8.11 -23.96
CA GLY A 339 -4.67 -7.37 -23.12
C GLY A 339 -3.46 -8.19 -22.65
N PRO A 340 -2.78 -7.68 -21.60
CA PRO A 340 -1.50 -8.20 -21.13
C PRO A 340 -1.61 -9.28 -20.05
N ILE A 341 -2.77 -9.61 -19.49
CA ILE A 341 -2.85 -10.50 -18.32
C ILE A 341 -3.10 -11.94 -18.75
N HIS A 342 -2.39 -12.91 -18.16
CA HIS A 342 -2.56 -14.33 -18.47
C HIS A 342 -2.91 -15.21 -17.26
N HIS A 343 -2.37 -14.90 -16.07
CA HIS A 343 -2.52 -15.75 -14.89
C HIS A 343 -2.70 -14.95 -13.60
N VAL A 344 -3.48 -15.49 -12.67
CA VAL A 344 -3.57 -15.06 -11.27
C VAL A 344 -3.35 -16.27 -10.37
N VAL A 345 -2.72 -16.05 -9.23
CA VAL A 345 -2.53 -17.10 -8.20
C VAL A 345 -2.55 -16.43 -6.83
N SER A 346 -3.23 -17.04 -5.87
CA SER A 346 -3.36 -16.53 -4.50
C SER A 346 -2.53 -17.37 -3.54
N ALA A 347 -1.85 -16.71 -2.61
CA ALA A 347 -1.06 -17.35 -1.56
C ALA A 347 -0.67 -16.34 -0.47
N ASP A 348 -0.42 -16.84 0.74
CA ASP A 348 0.04 -16.08 1.90
C ASP A 348 1.56 -15.85 1.82
N PHE A 349 1.98 -14.76 1.17
CA PHE A 349 3.40 -14.46 0.94
C PHE A 349 4.04 -13.82 2.18
N ASP A 350 3.29 -13.10 3.02
CA ASP A 350 3.82 -12.52 4.26
C ASP A 350 3.55 -13.30 5.54
N LYS A 351 2.84 -14.42 5.46
CA LYS A 351 2.45 -15.28 6.58
C LYS A 351 1.58 -14.60 7.63
N ASP A 352 0.80 -13.60 7.25
CA ASP A 352 -0.15 -12.99 8.17
C ASP A 352 -1.48 -13.75 8.27
N GLY A 353 -1.65 -14.79 7.45
CA GLY A 353 -2.84 -15.65 7.39
C GLY A 353 -3.88 -15.20 6.36
N ASP A 354 -3.64 -14.07 5.68
CA ASP A 354 -4.43 -13.59 4.57
C ASP A 354 -3.67 -13.84 3.27
N ASP A 355 -4.31 -14.48 2.29
CA ASP A 355 -3.67 -14.64 0.98
C ASP A 355 -3.59 -13.28 0.28
N GLU A 356 -2.41 -12.93 -0.20
CA GLU A 356 -2.23 -12.03 -1.33
C GLU A 356 -2.63 -12.74 -2.63
N PHE A 357 -2.65 -12.01 -3.74
CA PHE A 357 -2.61 -12.64 -5.05
C PHE A 357 -1.63 -11.95 -6.00
N LEU A 358 -0.98 -12.75 -6.82
CA LEU A 358 -0.12 -12.31 -7.90
C LEU A 358 -0.89 -12.27 -9.23
N VAL A 359 -0.52 -11.33 -10.10
CA VAL A 359 -1.05 -11.20 -11.46
C VAL A 359 0.11 -11.21 -12.45
N ALA A 360 0.10 -12.18 -13.37
CA ALA A 360 1.10 -12.36 -14.42
C ALA A 360 0.74 -11.56 -15.68
N LEU A 361 1.60 -10.61 -16.04
CA LEU A 361 1.45 -9.81 -17.26
C LEU A 361 2.47 -10.27 -18.31
N ARG A 362 1.97 -10.84 -19.40
CA ARG A 362 2.75 -11.30 -20.55
C ARG A 362 3.48 -10.17 -21.27
N GLY A 363 2.91 -8.96 -21.30
CA GLY A 363 3.46 -7.81 -22.03
C GLY A 363 2.55 -7.33 -23.16
N PRO A 364 2.99 -6.33 -23.94
CA PRO A 364 4.33 -5.71 -23.92
C PRO A 364 4.53 -4.68 -22.79
N PHE A 365 5.78 -4.26 -22.57
CA PHE A 365 6.12 -3.13 -21.70
C PHE A 365 5.35 -1.85 -22.12
N PRO A 366 4.80 -1.04 -21.18
CA PRO A 366 4.99 -1.09 -19.72
C PRO A 366 4.09 -2.08 -18.98
N ASN A 367 3.12 -2.70 -19.64
CA ASN A 367 2.17 -3.65 -19.04
C ASN A 367 2.73 -5.09 -19.09
N GLN A 368 3.91 -5.25 -18.50
CA GLN A 368 4.66 -6.50 -18.40
C GLN A 368 5.19 -6.62 -16.97
N GLY A 369 5.25 -7.84 -16.44
CA GLY A 369 5.74 -8.07 -15.08
C GLY A 369 4.84 -8.98 -14.26
N VAL A 370 5.10 -8.94 -12.95
CA VAL A 370 4.21 -9.50 -11.94
C VAL A 370 3.80 -8.40 -10.98
N TYR A 371 2.50 -8.31 -10.67
CA TYR A 371 1.98 -7.46 -9.61
C TYR A 371 1.49 -8.31 -8.45
N LEU A 372 1.78 -7.87 -7.23
CA LEU A 372 1.24 -8.44 -5.99
C LEU A 372 0.14 -7.52 -5.47
N TYR A 373 -0.98 -8.11 -5.04
CA TYR A 373 -2.09 -7.42 -4.41
C TYR A 373 -2.34 -7.99 -3.02
N LYS A 374 -2.38 -7.12 -2.00
CA LYS A 374 -2.68 -7.49 -0.62
C LYS A 374 -4.05 -6.99 -0.20
N PRO A 375 -4.95 -7.85 0.34
CA PRO A 375 -6.22 -7.38 0.90
C PRO A 375 -5.97 -6.43 2.07
N ILE A 376 -6.56 -5.24 2.01
CA ILE A 376 -6.60 -4.30 3.15
C ILE A 376 -7.99 -4.35 3.78
N ASP A 377 -9.03 -4.17 2.97
CA ASP A 377 -10.42 -4.40 3.36
C ASP A 377 -11.12 -5.10 2.19
N HIS A 378 -10.94 -6.42 2.10
CA HIS A 378 -11.52 -7.21 1.02
C HIS A 378 -13.04 -7.04 0.95
N SER A 379 -13.75 -6.91 2.08
CA SER A 379 -15.21 -6.70 2.12
C SER A 379 -15.68 -5.48 1.33
N ARG A 380 -14.80 -4.46 1.20
CA ARG A 380 -15.03 -3.23 0.44
C ARG A 380 -14.31 -3.19 -0.90
N GLY A 381 -13.61 -4.25 -1.28
CA GLY A 381 -12.79 -4.34 -2.49
C GLY A 381 -11.54 -3.47 -2.43
N LEU A 382 -10.94 -3.30 -1.24
CA LEU A 382 -9.76 -2.45 -1.05
C LEU A 382 -8.50 -3.32 -0.92
N PHE A 383 -7.60 -3.15 -1.86
CA PHE A 383 -6.34 -3.89 -1.97
C PHE A 383 -5.19 -2.91 -2.20
N SER A 384 -4.05 -3.18 -1.58
CA SER A 384 -2.78 -2.51 -1.92
C SER A 384 -2.10 -3.26 -3.06
N LYS A 385 -1.25 -2.59 -3.84
CA LYS A 385 -0.61 -3.16 -5.03
C LYS A 385 0.86 -2.78 -5.12
N TRP A 386 1.71 -3.75 -5.50
CA TRP A 386 3.13 -3.56 -5.80
C TRP A 386 3.51 -4.24 -7.09
N LYS A 387 4.43 -3.65 -7.85
CA LYS A 387 5.08 -4.32 -8.98
C LYS A 387 6.30 -5.07 -8.45
N VAL A 388 6.27 -6.40 -8.51
CA VAL A 388 7.30 -7.27 -7.92
C VAL A 388 8.24 -7.88 -8.95
N SER A 389 7.91 -7.79 -10.24
CA SER A 389 8.82 -8.11 -11.34
C SER A 389 8.51 -7.26 -12.58
N ASN A 390 9.52 -7.00 -13.42
CA ASN A 390 9.37 -6.37 -14.74
C ASN A 390 9.44 -7.39 -15.90
N ASP A 391 9.82 -8.62 -15.63
CA ASP A 391 9.98 -9.66 -16.65
C ASP A 391 8.60 -10.14 -17.14
N SER A 392 8.50 -10.52 -18.41
CA SER A 392 7.29 -11.17 -18.91
C SER A 392 6.96 -12.40 -18.09
N ALA A 393 5.69 -12.58 -17.75
CA ALA A 393 5.19 -13.74 -17.04
C ALA A 393 3.95 -14.32 -17.75
N ALA A 394 4.07 -15.54 -18.26
CA ALA A 394 2.95 -16.32 -18.76
C ALA A 394 2.16 -16.95 -17.60
N ARG A 395 2.87 -17.62 -16.71
CA ARG A 395 2.30 -18.36 -15.58
C ARG A 395 3.22 -18.20 -14.38
N ILE A 396 2.64 -18.39 -13.20
CA ILE A 396 3.31 -18.25 -11.91
C ILE A 396 3.13 -19.57 -11.17
N ALA A 397 4.24 -20.14 -10.71
CA ALA A 397 4.25 -21.26 -9.77
C ALA A 397 4.63 -20.73 -8.38
N VAL A 398 3.99 -21.23 -7.32
CA VAL A 398 4.22 -20.80 -5.94
C VAL A 398 4.67 -22.00 -5.12
N ALA A 399 5.79 -21.85 -4.41
CA ALA A 399 6.32 -22.83 -3.47
C ALA A 399 7.39 -22.17 -2.60
N ASP A 400 7.76 -22.82 -1.51
CA ASP A 400 8.97 -22.47 -0.73
C ASP A 400 10.19 -23.15 -1.40
N TYR A 401 10.86 -22.45 -2.32
CA TYR A 401 11.97 -23.00 -3.10
C TYR A 401 13.29 -22.98 -2.33
N ASP A 402 13.44 -22.18 -1.28
CA ASP A 402 14.66 -22.15 -0.46
C ASP A 402 14.54 -22.74 0.94
N ASN A 403 13.35 -23.17 1.33
CA ASN A 403 13.01 -23.75 2.62
C ASN A 403 13.20 -22.77 3.79
N ASP A 404 13.08 -21.46 3.56
CA ASP A 404 13.02 -20.46 4.63
C ASP A 404 11.64 -20.37 5.30
N GLY A 405 10.69 -21.15 4.76
CA GLY A 405 9.32 -21.29 5.20
C GLY A 405 8.38 -20.33 4.48
N PHE A 406 8.85 -19.26 3.83
CA PHE A 406 8.02 -18.30 3.11
C PHE A 406 7.77 -18.78 1.68
N LEU A 407 6.63 -18.39 1.13
CA LEU A 407 6.29 -18.76 -0.23
C LEU A 407 7.03 -17.84 -1.19
N ASP A 408 7.82 -18.44 -2.08
CA ASP A 408 8.43 -17.80 -3.24
C ASP A 408 7.49 -17.89 -4.45
N PHE A 409 7.88 -17.24 -5.54
CA PHE A 409 7.23 -17.52 -6.82
C PHE A 409 8.23 -17.71 -7.96
N ALA A 410 7.87 -18.54 -8.93
CA ALA A 410 8.61 -18.75 -10.16
C ALA A 410 7.76 -18.35 -11.36
N THR A 411 8.40 -17.82 -12.39
CA THR A 411 7.74 -17.39 -13.63
C THR A 411 8.45 -17.93 -14.85
N ILE A 412 7.69 -18.18 -15.91
CA ILE A 412 8.21 -18.34 -17.27
C ILE A 412 7.70 -17.19 -18.13
N SER A 413 8.53 -16.64 -19.01
CA SER A 413 8.10 -15.63 -19.99
C SER A 413 7.04 -16.14 -20.95
N TYR A 414 6.16 -15.24 -21.40
CA TYR A 414 5.18 -15.57 -22.43
C TYR A 414 5.79 -15.40 -23.82
N ALA A 415 6.07 -16.52 -24.46
CA ALA A 415 6.61 -16.55 -25.80
C ALA A 415 5.88 -17.60 -26.65
N VAL A 416 4.73 -17.19 -27.19
CA VAL A 416 3.85 -18.04 -28.01
C VAL A 416 3.60 -17.36 -29.37
N PRO A 417 4.17 -17.89 -30.47
CA PRO A 417 3.90 -17.39 -31.81
C PRO A 417 2.40 -17.36 -32.14
N GLY A 418 1.94 -16.29 -32.79
CA GLY A 418 0.53 -16.08 -33.09
C GLY A 418 -0.24 -15.32 -32.01
N TYR A 419 0.33 -15.14 -30.82
CA TYR A 419 -0.21 -14.29 -29.76
C TYR A 419 0.76 -13.15 -29.41
N TYR A 420 1.78 -13.46 -28.61
CA TYR A 420 2.80 -12.52 -28.18
C TYR A 420 4.10 -13.26 -27.90
N VAL A 421 5.22 -12.67 -28.30
CA VAL A 421 6.55 -13.20 -28.04
C VAL A 421 7.34 -12.14 -27.28
N SER A 422 7.58 -12.39 -26.00
CA SER A 422 8.41 -11.53 -25.16
C SER A 422 9.86 -11.50 -25.66
N GLU A 423 10.53 -10.38 -25.44
CA GLU A 423 11.98 -10.29 -25.62
C GLU A 423 12.71 -11.15 -24.59
N ASN A 424 13.74 -11.89 -25.03
CA ASN A 424 14.58 -12.79 -24.23
C ASN A 424 13.79 -13.68 -23.24
N PRO A 425 12.97 -14.62 -23.73
CA PRO A 425 12.18 -15.50 -22.88
C PRO A 425 13.05 -16.26 -21.86
N SER A 426 12.62 -16.31 -20.60
CA SER A 426 13.41 -16.85 -19.49
C SER A 426 12.53 -17.54 -18.44
N ILE A 427 13.17 -18.34 -17.59
CA ILE A 427 12.60 -18.88 -16.35
C ILE A 427 13.32 -18.21 -15.18
N ASN A 428 12.54 -17.70 -14.22
CA ASN A 428 13.06 -16.98 -13.07
C ASN A 428 12.36 -17.46 -11.80
N ILE A 429 13.11 -17.59 -10.71
CA ILE A 429 12.58 -17.69 -9.34
C ILE A 429 12.77 -16.33 -8.66
N PHE A 430 11.79 -15.95 -7.86
CA PHE A 430 11.75 -14.74 -7.06
C PHE A 430 11.61 -15.18 -5.61
N TYR A 431 12.75 -15.28 -4.94
CA TYR A 431 12.78 -15.70 -3.54
C TYR A 431 12.19 -14.62 -2.67
N ASN A 432 11.29 -15.01 -1.80
CA ASN A 432 10.65 -14.15 -0.85
C ASN A 432 11.69 -13.69 0.16
N ARG A 433 11.96 -12.39 0.10
CA ARG A 433 12.81 -11.69 1.05
C ARG A 433 11.96 -10.66 1.75
N PHE A 434 10.74 -11.05 2.10
CA PHE A 434 9.94 -10.33 3.08
C PHE A 434 10.73 -10.44 4.36
N VAL A 435 11.67 -9.51 4.49
CA VAL A 435 12.20 -9.18 5.80
C VAL A 435 10.94 -8.79 6.55
N GLU A 436 10.75 -9.37 7.74
CA GLU A 436 10.04 -8.65 8.77
C GLU A 436 10.65 -7.24 8.72
N GLU A 437 9.94 -6.30 8.11
CA GLU A 437 9.72 -5.09 8.83
C GLU A 437 9.01 -5.55 10.13
N LYS A 438 9.82 -6.13 11.07
CA LYS A 438 9.91 -5.50 12.38
C LYS A 438 9.91 -4.07 11.97
N PRO A 439 8.80 -3.34 12.16
CA PRO A 439 8.72 -2.00 11.66
C PRO A 439 10.08 -1.47 12.00
N GLN A 440 10.81 -1.03 11.00
CA GLN A 440 11.84 -0.12 11.34
C GLN A 440 11.02 1.09 11.87
N ILE A 441 10.51 1.01 13.10
CA ILE A 441 11.22 1.58 14.22
C ILE A 441 12.73 1.38 13.98
N THR A 442 13.25 2.03 12.91
CA THR A 442 14.43 2.82 13.10
C THR A 442 14.03 3.59 14.35
N ASN A 443 14.70 3.27 15.45
CA ASN A 443 14.65 4.14 16.60
C ASN A 443 15.31 5.49 16.25
N GLU A 444 15.20 5.94 15.00
CA GLU A 444 15.93 7.00 14.34
C GLU A 444 15.00 7.64 13.31
N ILE A 445 15.03 8.96 13.31
CA ILE A 445 14.33 9.83 12.38
C ILE A 445 15.07 9.70 11.04
N GLN A 446 14.36 9.33 9.96
CA GLN A 446 14.99 9.24 8.64
C GLN A 446 14.88 10.58 7.91
N VAL A 447 15.91 10.91 7.14
CA VAL A 447 15.94 12.10 6.29
C VAL A 447 16.30 11.70 4.87
N MET A 448 15.56 12.24 3.91
CA MET A 448 15.79 12.02 2.48
C MET A 448 15.70 13.34 1.72
N LYS A 449 16.29 13.39 0.53
CA LYS A 449 16.24 14.56 -0.35
C LYS A 449 15.23 14.31 -1.48
N GLN A 450 14.32 15.25 -1.71
CA GLN A 450 13.43 15.25 -2.87
C GLN A 450 13.30 16.66 -3.41
N ASN A 451 13.48 16.87 -4.72
CA ASN A 451 13.39 18.19 -5.36
C ASN A 451 14.25 19.28 -4.69
N ASN A 452 15.42 18.90 -4.16
CA ASN A 452 16.32 19.76 -3.40
C ASN A 452 15.79 20.27 -2.04
N GLU A 453 14.71 19.68 -1.53
CA GLU A 453 14.19 19.89 -0.18
C GLU A 453 14.42 18.64 0.68
N LEU A 454 14.50 18.84 1.99
CA LEU A 454 14.57 17.72 2.94
C LEU A 454 13.16 17.21 3.25
N ILE A 455 13.05 15.89 3.38
CA ILE A 455 11.86 15.22 3.88
C ILE A 455 12.27 14.38 5.08
N PHE A 456 11.69 14.68 6.23
CA PHE A 456 11.83 13.91 7.45
C PHE A 456 10.71 12.90 7.57
N LYS A 457 11.07 11.65 7.81
CA LYS A 457 10.16 10.54 8.14
C LYS A 457 10.33 10.24 9.62
N VAL A 458 9.30 10.53 10.39
CA VAL A 458 9.28 10.36 11.85
C VAL A 458 8.31 9.25 12.24
N SER A 459 8.74 8.36 13.12
CA SER A 459 7.82 7.38 13.70
C SER A 459 6.79 8.08 14.61
N ARG A 460 5.57 7.54 14.69
CA ARG A 460 4.59 8.03 15.66
C ARG A 460 5.15 7.86 17.08
N PRO A 461 5.10 8.88 17.95
CA PRO A 461 5.77 8.77 19.26
C PRO A 461 5.30 7.58 20.10
N SER A 462 4.01 7.20 20.01
CA SER A 462 3.43 6.02 20.67
C SER A 462 3.97 4.66 20.21
N LYS A 463 4.67 4.62 19.07
CA LYS A 463 5.29 3.40 18.51
C LYS A 463 6.81 3.34 18.71
N VAL A 464 7.41 4.39 19.26
CA VAL A 464 8.85 4.45 19.50
C VAL A 464 9.19 3.89 20.87
N LEU A 465 10.24 3.07 20.95
CA LEU A 465 10.68 2.43 22.21
C LEU A 465 11.69 3.26 23.01
N GLN A 466 12.47 4.11 22.33
CA GLN A 466 13.51 4.93 22.96
C GLN A 466 13.54 6.36 22.40
N TYR A 467 14.01 7.30 23.21
CA TYR A 467 14.19 8.70 22.78
C TYR A 467 15.08 8.79 21.53
N GLN A 468 14.67 9.64 20.58
CA GLN A 468 15.39 9.90 19.33
C GLN A 468 15.64 11.39 19.17
N ALA A 469 16.78 11.75 18.59
CA ALA A 469 17.11 13.14 18.27
C ALA A 469 17.92 13.23 16.97
N LEU A 470 17.49 14.10 16.08
CA LEU A 470 18.18 14.40 14.83
C LEU A 470 18.37 15.91 14.68
N PRO A 471 19.56 16.47 14.97
CA PRO A 471 19.90 17.82 14.55
C PRO A 471 20.02 17.88 13.02
N PHE A 472 19.61 18.98 12.41
CA PHE A 472 19.59 19.06 10.94
C PHE A 472 19.95 20.43 10.36
N MET A 473 19.75 21.52 11.08
CA MET A 473 20.06 22.87 10.61
C MET A 473 20.58 23.72 11.77
N THR A 474 21.60 24.54 11.53
CA THR A 474 22.00 25.60 12.47
C THR A 474 21.84 26.94 11.79
N ILE A 475 21.05 27.82 12.41
CA ILE A 475 20.81 29.19 11.96
C ILE A 475 21.30 30.17 13.02
N HIS A 476 22.30 30.99 12.66
CA HIS A 476 22.85 32.04 13.53
C HIS A 476 23.15 31.54 14.97
N GLY A 477 23.73 30.33 15.08
CA GLY A 477 24.08 29.69 16.35
C GLY A 477 22.92 29.03 17.11
N ILE A 478 21.74 28.90 16.50
CA ILE A 478 20.60 28.13 17.01
C ILE A 478 20.52 26.84 16.20
N THR A 479 20.77 25.69 16.83
CA THR A 479 20.64 24.39 16.18
C THR A 479 19.22 23.86 16.33
N PHE A 480 18.60 23.52 15.20
CA PHE A 480 17.33 22.83 15.14
C PHE A 480 17.50 21.33 15.17
N SER A 481 16.70 20.67 16.01
CA SER A 481 16.57 19.21 16.00
C SER A 481 15.10 18.77 16.03
N LEU A 482 14.83 17.66 15.37
CA LEU A 482 13.61 16.88 15.59
C LEU A 482 13.89 15.85 16.67
N GLU A 483 12.99 15.74 17.64
CA GLU A 483 13.13 14.77 18.72
C GLU A 483 11.81 14.03 18.96
N VAL A 484 11.91 12.71 19.16
CA VAL A 484 10.77 11.83 19.44
C VAL A 484 10.92 11.25 20.84
N LEU A 485 9.92 11.49 21.69
CA LEU A 485 9.81 10.94 23.03
C LEU A 485 8.74 9.85 23.07
N PRO A 486 9.09 8.61 23.45
CA PRO A 486 8.12 7.56 23.78
C PRO A 486 7.11 7.99 24.84
N PRO A 487 5.94 7.33 24.94
CA PRO A 487 5.00 7.52 26.02
C PRO A 487 5.67 7.49 27.39
N HIS A 488 5.35 8.48 28.23
CA HIS A 488 5.85 8.58 29.61
C HIS A 488 7.38 8.66 29.77
N SER A 489 8.14 8.80 28.67
CA SER A 489 9.58 9.00 28.74
C SER A 489 9.92 10.43 29.11
N SER A 490 11.09 10.64 29.70
CA SER A 490 11.60 11.98 30.03
C SER A 490 12.86 12.32 29.26
N ARG A 491 13.09 13.61 29.01
CA ARG A 491 14.40 14.16 28.63
C ARG A 491 14.80 15.32 29.53
N GLN A 492 16.12 15.49 29.66
CA GLN A 492 16.70 16.66 30.30
C GLN A 492 16.47 17.90 29.43
N VAL A 493 16.26 19.02 30.09
CA VAL A 493 16.17 20.36 29.50
C VAL A 493 17.08 21.29 30.28
N ASP A 494 17.67 22.25 29.60
CA ASP A 494 18.47 23.30 30.23
C ASP A 494 17.98 24.66 29.73
N SER A 495 18.57 25.75 30.25
CA SER A 495 18.21 27.13 29.91
C SER A 495 18.51 27.53 28.46
N ARG A 496 19.03 26.62 27.62
CA ARG A 496 19.37 26.86 26.21
C ARG A 496 18.46 26.10 25.25
N ILE A 497 17.50 25.34 25.77
CA ILE A 497 16.57 24.52 25.00
C ILE A 497 15.19 25.18 24.97
N TYR A 498 14.71 25.47 23.76
CA TYR A 498 13.39 26.02 23.52
C TYR A 498 12.58 25.04 22.65
N ILE A 499 11.37 24.70 23.10
CA ILE A 499 10.63 23.54 22.58
C ILE A 499 9.30 23.95 21.95
N LYS A 500 9.18 23.70 20.65
CA LYS A 500 7.90 23.67 19.94
C LYS A 500 7.42 22.23 19.88
N VAL A 501 6.23 21.95 20.44
CA VAL A 501 5.60 20.63 20.30
C VAL A 501 4.93 20.55 18.93
N LEU A 502 5.12 19.43 18.22
CA LEU A 502 4.49 19.14 16.92
C LEU A 502 3.40 18.08 17.02
N TRP A 503 3.53 17.13 17.95
CA TRP A 503 2.54 16.09 18.22
C TRP A 503 2.57 15.67 19.70
N GLY A 504 1.42 15.28 20.23
CA GLY A 504 1.28 14.83 21.62
C GLY A 504 1.41 15.98 22.62
N ASN A 505 1.93 15.69 23.80
CA ASN A 505 2.15 16.69 24.83
C ASN A 505 3.36 16.37 25.72
N ILE A 506 3.92 17.42 26.31
CA ILE A 506 4.95 17.32 27.35
C ILE A 506 4.46 17.95 28.64
N MET A 507 4.96 17.47 29.77
CA MET A 507 4.63 17.92 31.11
C MET A 507 5.90 18.17 31.93
N TRP A 508 5.85 19.15 32.82
CA TRP A 508 6.93 19.45 33.77
C TRP A 508 6.38 20.13 35.02
N THR A 509 7.23 20.27 36.03
CA THR A 509 6.85 20.89 37.31
C THR A 509 7.82 22.00 37.68
N ASP A 510 7.29 23.11 38.18
CA ASP A 510 8.07 24.13 38.89
C ASP A 510 7.50 24.38 40.29
N SER A 511 8.35 24.90 41.18
CA SER A 511 7.94 25.36 42.50
C SER A 511 7.68 26.86 42.45
N SER A 512 6.41 27.21 42.65
CA SER A 512 6.00 28.60 42.83
C SER A 512 6.65 29.17 44.09
N ILE A 513 7.64 30.06 43.91
CA ILE A 513 8.32 30.81 45.00
C ILE A 513 7.32 31.51 45.94
N LYS A 514 6.11 31.81 45.46
CA LYS A 514 5.07 32.54 46.22
C LYS A 514 4.12 31.66 47.03
N SER A 515 4.06 30.34 46.84
CA SER A 515 3.00 29.51 47.43
C SER A 515 3.41 28.16 48.02
N ASN A 516 4.67 27.71 47.90
CA ASN A 516 5.08 26.35 48.31
C ASN A 516 4.20 25.23 47.69
N GLN A 517 3.57 25.49 46.55
CA GLN A 517 2.79 24.52 45.78
C GLN A 517 3.53 24.18 44.49
N PHE A 518 3.56 22.88 44.17
CA PHE A 518 4.04 22.38 42.88
C PHE A 518 3.02 22.75 41.80
N VAL A 519 3.47 23.46 40.77
CA VAL A 519 2.65 23.78 39.60
C VAL A 519 2.98 22.77 38.51
N ASN A 520 1.98 22.00 38.08
CA ASN A 520 2.09 21.10 36.95
C ASN A 520 1.80 21.89 35.67
N HIS A 521 2.76 21.91 34.76
CA HIS A 521 2.62 22.50 33.44
C HIS A 521 2.46 21.41 32.38
N SER A 522 1.73 21.72 31.32
CA SER A 522 1.62 20.88 30.13
C SER A 522 1.64 21.76 28.89
N ARG A 523 2.25 21.26 27.81
CA ARG A 523 2.31 21.91 26.51
C ARG A 523 1.93 20.94 25.41
N THR A 524 1.05 21.39 24.52
CA THR A 524 0.68 20.68 23.29
C THR A 524 1.19 21.47 22.07
N PHE A 525 0.87 21.01 20.87
CA PHE A 525 1.24 21.73 19.64
C PHE A 525 0.51 23.08 19.45
N LEU A 526 -0.50 23.40 20.29
CA LEU A 526 -1.15 24.71 20.32
C LEU A 526 -1.11 25.32 21.72
N CYS A 527 -0.85 26.63 21.77
CA CYS A 527 -1.22 27.44 22.91
C CYS A 527 -2.59 28.09 22.69
N GLN A 528 -3.06 28.84 23.70
CA GLN A 528 -4.40 29.42 23.68
C GLN A 528 -4.59 30.32 22.44
N PRO A 529 -5.74 30.22 21.74
CA PRO A 529 -6.00 30.99 20.53
C PRO A 529 -5.74 32.47 20.72
N ARG A 530 -5.09 33.10 19.73
CA ARG A 530 -4.77 34.54 19.74
C ARG A 530 -3.97 35.03 20.96
N THR A 531 -3.25 34.13 21.62
CA THR A 531 -2.27 34.46 22.68
C THR A 531 -0.86 34.09 22.24
N VAL A 532 0.14 34.39 23.07
CA VAL A 532 1.54 33.96 22.88
C VAL A 532 2.01 33.14 24.07
N CYS A 533 2.89 32.18 23.84
CA CYS A 533 3.58 31.44 24.90
C CYS A 533 5.08 31.33 24.60
N SER A 534 5.89 31.44 25.67
CA SER A 534 7.32 31.19 25.58
C SER A 534 7.55 29.73 25.24
N LEU A 535 8.56 29.40 24.43
CA LEU A 535 9.04 28.03 24.19
C LEU A 535 10.03 27.55 25.26
N GLU A 536 10.46 28.45 26.15
CA GLU A 536 11.32 28.12 27.29
C GLU A 536 10.56 27.23 28.28
N ILE A 537 11.30 26.29 28.89
CA ILE A 537 10.79 25.39 29.92
C ILE A 537 11.56 25.64 31.21
N HIS A 538 10.86 26.12 32.23
CA HIS A 538 11.37 26.20 33.59
C HIS A 538 10.90 24.98 34.37
N SER A 539 11.82 24.05 34.65
CA SER A 539 11.55 22.86 35.44
C SER A 539 12.54 22.80 36.60
N ASP A 540 12.05 22.64 37.82
CA ASP A 540 12.92 22.47 39.01
C ASP A 540 13.82 21.23 38.92
N SER A 541 13.36 20.23 38.18
CA SER A 541 14.07 18.96 37.98
C SER A 541 14.91 18.92 36.71
N ASP A 542 14.99 20.05 35.97
CA ASP A 542 15.62 20.15 34.66
C ASP A 542 15.09 19.09 33.66
N ARG A 543 13.84 18.67 33.78
CA ARG A 543 13.26 17.57 32.98
C ARG A 543 11.86 17.86 32.50
N ILE A 544 11.55 17.34 31.33
CA ILE A 544 10.19 17.20 30.81
C ILE A 544 9.84 15.73 30.66
N THR A 545 8.56 15.40 30.71
CA THR A 545 8.04 14.05 30.49
C THR A 545 6.93 14.07 29.44
N ALA A 546 6.94 13.13 28.50
CA ALA A 546 5.90 13.02 27.49
C ALA A 546 4.60 12.42 28.07
N GLY A 547 3.47 12.77 27.45
CA GLY A 547 2.16 12.19 27.76
C GLY A 547 2.02 10.73 27.32
N SER A 548 0.79 10.20 27.38
CA SER A 548 0.47 8.81 27.04
C SER A 548 0.65 8.46 25.56
N GLU A 549 0.59 9.45 24.68
CA GLU A 549 0.81 9.27 23.24
C GLU A 549 2.27 9.51 22.83
N GLY A 550 3.16 9.77 23.79
CA GLY A 550 4.49 10.30 23.53
C GLY A 550 4.46 11.76 23.04
N ALA A 551 5.58 12.25 22.53
CA ALA A 551 5.66 13.60 21.95
C ALA A 551 6.65 13.66 20.78
N LEU A 552 6.30 14.43 19.74
CA LEU A 552 7.23 14.87 18.69
C LEU A 552 7.54 16.34 18.91
N LEU A 553 8.82 16.67 18.99
CA LEU A 553 9.32 17.99 19.35
C LEU A 553 10.19 18.56 18.24
N PHE A 554 10.07 19.87 18.05
CA PHE A 554 11.02 20.70 17.33
C PHE A 554 11.79 21.54 18.34
N ILE A 555 13.08 21.28 18.45
CA ILE A 555 13.94 21.91 19.43
C ILE A 555 14.76 23.01 18.77
N HIS A 556 14.88 24.13 19.47
CA HIS A 556 15.81 25.20 19.17
C HIS A 556 16.84 25.22 20.30
N LYS A 557 18.07 24.82 20.00
CA LYS A 557 19.16 24.75 20.98
C LYS A 557 20.16 25.86 20.73
N LEU A 558 20.34 26.74 21.71
CA LEU A 558 21.32 27.81 21.65
C LEU A 558 22.74 27.25 21.86
N ARG A 559 23.70 27.71 21.04
CA ARG A 559 25.12 27.35 21.18
C ARG A 559 25.68 27.75 22.55
N VAL A 560 26.61 26.93 23.07
CA VAL A 560 27.13 26.99 24.45
C VAL A 560 27.84 28.31 24.80
N ASP A 561 28.41 28.98 23.81
CA ASP A 561 29.15 30.25 23.94
C ASP A 561 28.24 31.49 23.77
N MET A 562 26.95 31.31 23.48
CA MET A 562 26.00 32.40 23.36
C MET A 562 25.17 32.55 24.63
N ASN A 563 25.14 33.78 25.15
CA ASN A 563 24.28 34.17 26.26
C ASN A 563 23.01 34.90 25.80
N ASN A 564 23.00 35.46 24.58
CA ASN A 564 21.88 36.12 23.92
C ASN A 564 22.07 36.04 22.39
N ILE A 565 20.97 36.15 21.63
CA ILE A 565 21.02 36.22 20.16
C ILE A 565 21.24 37.67 19.73
N ALA A 566 22.27 37.92 18.93
CA ALA A 566 22.58 39.25 18.44
C ALA A 566 21.55 39.72 17.40
N PRO A 567 21.20 41.02 17.36
CA PRO A 567 20.44 41.57 16.25
C PRO A 567 21.19 41.40 14.93
N VAL A 568 20.46 41.03 13.88
CA VAL A 568 21.00 40.88 12.53
C VAL A 568 20.63 42.12 11.73
N ASP A 569 21.60 42.87 11.24
CA ASP A 569 21.41 44.12 10.45
C ASP A 569 21.51 43.90 8.93
N ASP A 570 21.98 42.72 8.48
CA ASP A 570 22.05 42.30 7.08
C ASP A 570 21.74 40.79 7.02
N ILE A 571 20.75 40.40 6.22
CA ILE A 571 20.33 38.99 6.08
C ILE A 571 21.49 38.08 5.63
N LYS A 572 22.49 38.61 4.91
CA LYS A 572 23.67 37.85 4.48
C LYS A 572 24.60 37.47 5.62
N LYS A 573 24.48 38.12 6.80
CA LYS A 573 25.22 37.78 8.01
C LYS A 573 24.58 36.64 8.81
N VAL A 574 23.38 36.20 8.43
CA VAL A 574 22.76 35.00 9.02
C VAL A 574 23.55 33.79 8.55
N THR A 575 24.25 33.13 9.47
CA THR A 575 24.94 31.87 9.18
C THR A 575 23.90 30.76 9.07
N LEU A 576 23.99 29.98 7.99
CA LEU A 576 23.13 28.84 7.72
C LEU A 576 24.02 27.63 7.46
N GLU A 577 23.89 26.62 8.30
CA GLU A 577 24.69 25.41 8.24
C GLU A 577 23.76 24.19 8.19
N ASN A 578 24.07 23.25 7.31
CA ASN A 578 23.48 21.92 7.36
C ASN A 578 24.16 21.15 8.49
N SER A 579 23.38 20.76 9.50
CA SER A 579 23.88 20.12 10.73
C SER A 579 23.50 18.64 10.81
N LEU A 580 23.11 18.03 9.69
CA LEU A 580 22.82 16.61 9.62
C LEU A 580 24.09 15.79 9.94
N PRO A 581 24.02 14.81 10.86
CA PRO A 581 25.15 13.97 11.24
C PRO A 581 25.70 13.12 10.08
N GLU A 582 26.97 12.70 10.18
CA GLU A 582 27.66 11.95 9.13
C GLU A 582 26.95 10.66 8.68
N TYR A 583 26.20 10.02 9.58
CA TYR A 583 25.43 8.81 9.26
C TYR A 583 24.23 9.08 8.32
N CYS A 584 23.83 10.35 8.14
CA CYS A 584 22.78 10.70 7.18
C CYS A 584 23.29 10.63 5.74
N PRO A 585 22.43 10.28 4.75
CA PRO A 585 22.82 10.17 3.35
C PRO A 585 23.55 11.42 2.86
N GLU A 586 24.64 11.24 2.13
CA GLU A 586 25.50 12.35 1.69
C GLU A 586 24.72 13.44 0.93
N GLU A 587 23.81 13.04 0.05
CA GLU A 587 22.96 13.95 -0.72
C GLU A 587 22.11 14.90 0.17
N THR A 588 21.69 14.45 1.35
CA THR A 588 20.93 15.26 2.31
C THR A 588 21.83 16.26 3.03
N ARG A 589 23.06 15.87 3.35
CA ARG A 589 24.09 16.73 3.97
C ARG A 589 24.61 17.82 3.03
N GLN A 590 24.47 17.61 1.72
CA GLN A 590 24.83 18.59 0.69
C GLN A 590 23.73 19.60 0.36
N VAL A 591 22.54 19.50 0.98
CA VAL A 591 21.47 20.50 0.79
C VAL A 591 21.92 21.83 1.42
N ALA A 592 21.94 22.88 0.60
CA ALA A 592 22.25 24.23 1.02
C ALA A 592 20.97 24.99 1.39
N PHE A 593 20.99 25.65 2.54
CA PHE A 593 19.91 26.52 2.98
C PHE A 593 20.23 27.97 2.63
N GLN A 594 19.25 28.69 2.08
CA GLN A 594 19.44 30.07 1.64
C GLN A 594 18.15 30.88 1.81
N PHE A 595 18.28 32.08 2.36
CA PHE A 595 17.25 33.12 2.27
C PHE A 595 17.26 33.74 0.87
N ILE A 596 16.11 33.70 0.21
CA ILE A 596 15.88 34.28 -1.11
C ILE A 596 14.86 35.41 -0.94
N ARG A 597 15.15 36.57 -1.55
CA ARG A 597 14.25 37.74 -1.48
C ARG A 597 12.92 37.40 -2.13
N TYR A 598 11.82 37.76 -1.47
CA TYR A 598 10.51 37.24 -1.82
C TYR A 598 10.00 37.70 -3.19
N ASP A 599 10.47 38.84 -3.67
CA ASP A 599 10.16 39.34 -5.02
C ASP A 599 10.68 38.47 -6.17
N GLN A 600 11.57 37.51 -5.87
CA GLN A 600 11.97 36.47 -6.82
C GLN A 600 10.92 35.36 -6.97
N TYR A 601 9.97 35.26 -6.02
CA TYR A 601 8.85 34.31 -6.06
C TYR A 601 7.54 34.99 -6.47
N ASP A 602 7.28 36.19 -5.96
CA ASP A 602 6.09 36.99 -6.27
C ASP A 602 6.50 38.42 -6.67
N SER A 603 6.29 38.75 -7.95
CA SER A 603 6.65 40.05 -8.52
C SER A 603 5.65 41.16 -8.23
N ALA A 604 4.67 40.94 -7.34
CA ALA A 604 3.76 42.00 -6.90
C ALA A 604 4.54 43.21 -6.37
N GLU A 605 4.13 44.41 -6.79
CA GLU A 605 4.87 45.66 -6.52
C GLU A 605 5.09 45.92 -5.02
N GLN A 606 4.22 45.40 -4.15
CA GLN A 606 4.36 45.53 -2.69
C GLN A 606 5.55 44.78 -2.09
N PHE A 607 6.14 43.81 -2.80
CA PHE A 607 7.28 43.02 -2.33
C PHE A 607 8.58 43.37 -3.03
N LYS A 608 8.50 44.12 -4.13
CA LYS A 608 9.64 44.51 -4.95
C LYS A 608 10.63 45.36 -4.15
N ASP A 609 11.88 44.94 -4.14
CA ASP A 609 12.97 45.61 -3.41
C ASP A 609 12.69 45.82 -1.91
N VAL A 610 11.84 44.97 -1.33
CA VAL A 610 11.58 44.93 0.11
C VAL A 610 12.53 43.93 0.76
N GLU A 611 13.02 44.27 1.96
CA GLU A 611 13.84 43.39 2.80
C GLU A 611 13.00 42.27 3.43
N PHE A 612 12.34 41.48 2.57
CA PHE A 612 11.49 40.36 2.91
C PHE A 612 12.01 39.10 2.21
N TYR A 613 12.29 38.06 2.97
CA TYR A 613 12.99 36.87 2.49
C TYR A 613 12.28 35.60 2.94
N ASN A 614 12.36 34.58 2.11
CA ASN A 614 11.92 33.23 2.41
C ASN A 614 13.10 32.27 2.30
N LEU A 615 13.17 31.32 3.24
CA LEU A 615 14.00 30.14 3.15
C LEU A 615 13.06 28.95 2.98
N LYS A 616 13.15 28.29 1.82
CA LYS A 616 12.33 27.12 1.51
C LYS A 616 12.55 26.02 2.52
N GLY A 617 11.43 25.44 2.90
CA GLY A 617 11.32 24.56 4.03
C GLY A 617 11.66 23.10 3.77
N PHE A 618 11.14 22.29 4.66
CA PHE A 618 11.23 20.84 4.65
C PHE A 618 9.93 20.23 5.14
N ASP A 619 9.67 19.01 4.68
CA ASP A 619 8.49 18.24 5.04
C ASP A 619 8.76 17.38 6.28
N ILE A 620 7.80 17.30 7.19
CA ILE A 620 7.77 16.32 8.27
C ILE A 620 6.57 15.40 8.05
N LYS A 621 6.83 14.11 7.86
CA LYS A 621 5.83 13.09 7.54
C LYS A 621 5.93 11.92 8.49
N PHE A 622 4.81 11.29 8.82
CA PHE A 622 4.85 10.05 9.58
C PHE A 622 5.44 8.92 8.72
N ALA A 623 6.33 8.13 9.31
CA ALA A 623 7.06 7.08 8.61
C ALA A 623 6.15 5.91 8.20
N ASP A 624 5.10 5.65 8.97
CA ASP A 624 4.19 4.52 8.79
C ASP A 624 3.28 4.64 7.56
N ASN A 625 2.82 5.84 7.24
CA ASN A 625 1.84 6.06 6.18
C ASN A 625 2.19 7.21 5.22
N ASN A 626 3.37 7.83 5.39
CA ASN A 626 3.83 8.98 4.62
C ASN A 626 2.88 10.20 4.69
N GLU A 627 1.97 10.24 5.66
CA GLU A 627 1.06 11.34 5.90
C GLU A 627 1.84 12.58 6.35
N ARG A 628 1.60 13.71 5.69
CA ARG A 628 2.22 14.99 6.07
C ARG A 628 1.65 15.43 7.42
N LEU A 629 2.53 15.57 8.41
CA LEU A 629 2.21 16.22 9.68
C LEU A 629 2.23 17.74 9.49
N CYS A 630 3.37 18.28 9.05
CA CYS A 630 3.52 19.69 8.73
C CYS A 630 4.63 19.94 7.71
N TYR A 631 4.51 21.04 6.98
CA TYR A 631 5.63 21.66 6.25
C TYR A 631 6.22 22.77 7.11
N VAL A 632 7.55 22.88 7.16
CA VAL A 632 8.24 23.87 8.01
C VAL A 632 9.15 24.72 7.16
N GLN A 633 8.94 26.04 7.17
CA GLN A 633 9.76 27.01 6.43
C GLN A 633 10.12 28.22 7.28
N LEU A 634 11.07 29.04 6.83
CA LEU A 634 11.51 30.22 7.55
C LEU A 634 11.35 31.49 6.72
N TRP A 635 11.14 32.59 7.41
CA TRP A 635 11.03 33.92 6.81
C TRP A 635 11.86 34.92 7.58
N ALA A 636 12.26 35.99 6.88
CA ALA A 636 12.91 37.13 7.49
C ALA A 636 12.35 38.44 6.95
N ALA A 637 12.18 39.43 7.82
CA ALA A 637 11.64 40.74 7.48
C ALA A 637 12.45 41.85 8.17
N GLY A 638 12.93 42.82 7.40
CA GLY A 638 13.61 44.01 7.92
C GLY A 638 12.65 44.95 8.66
N LEU A 639 13.19 45.99 9.30
CA LEU A 639 12.40 46.94 10.10
C LEU A 639 11.23 47.54 9.31
N GLY A 640 10.03 47.50 9.90
CA GLY A 640 8.81 48.06 9.33
C GLY A 640 8.19 47.29 8.16
N VAL A 641 8.81 46.21 7.69
CA VAL A 641 8.32 45.40 6.57
C VAL A 641 6.98 44.73 6.92
N ASN A 642 6.04 44.80 5.97
CA ASN A 642 4.78 44.08 5.98
C ASN A 642 4.93 42.82 5.10
N ALA A 643 4.77 41.63 5.68
CA ALA A 643 4.91 40.36 4.96
C ALA A 643 3.75 40.02 4.00
N GLY A 644 2.78 40.93 3.86
CA GLY A 644 1.61 40.79 3.01
C GLY A 644 0.38 40.31 3.77
N VAL A 645 -0.75 40.97 3.58
CA VAL A 645 -2.03 40.61 4.20
C VAL A 645 -2.70 39.49 3.41
N HIS A 646 -3.00 38.37 4.06
CA HIS A 646 -3.57 37.18 3.43
C HIS A 646 -4.48 36.39 4.40
N ASN A 647 -5.15 35.35 3.90
CA ASN A 647 -6.12 34.55 4.66
C ASN A 647 -6.19 33.06 4.27
N HIS A 648 -5.17 32.58 3.56
CA HIS A 648 -5.02 31.17 3.14
C HIS A 648 -6.22 30.57 2.39
N ALA A 649 -7.00 31.36 1.67
CA ALA A 649 -8.13 30.85 0.88
C ALA A 649 -7.73 29.97 -0.33
N LYS A 650 -6.44 29.83 -0.63
CA LYS A 650 -5.92 29.09 -1.79
C LYS A 650 -5.26 27.75 -1.43
N ALA A 651 -4.98 27.49 -0.15
CA ALA A 651 -4.32 26.27 0.33
C ALA A 651 -4.76 25.99 1.78
N SER A 652 -4.96 24.72 2.14
CA SER A 652 -5.50 24.34 3.45
C SER A 652 -4.41 23.84 4.40
N PHE A 653 -4.10 24.64 5.43
CA PHE A 653 -3.21 24.26 6.54
C PHE A 653 -3.50 25.12 7.78
N CYS A 654 -3.04 24.64 8.94
CA CYS A 654 -3.07 25.37 10.21
C CYS A 654 -1.65 25.86 10.53
N GLU A 655 -1.39 27.16 10.43
CA GLU A 655 -0.05 27.71 10.60
C GLU A 655 0.21 28.27 11.99
N ILE A 656 1.36 27.91 12.56
CA ILE A 656 1.86 28.50 13.82
C ILE A 656 3.25 29.05 13.57
N HIS A 657 3.48 30.29 13.98
CA HIS A 657 4.78 30.92 13.87
C HIS A 657 5.54 30.87 15.19
N VAL A 658 6.85 30.62 15.09
CA VAL A 658 7.82 30.74 16.18
C VAL A 658 8.80 31.83 15.81
N CYS A 659 8.89 32.89 16.62
CA CYS A 659 9.92 33.90 16.44
C CYS A 659 11.26 33.37 16.98
N ILE A 660 12.32 33.41 16.16
CA ILE A 660 13.68 33.02 16.60
C ILE A 660 14.62 34.23 16.71
N ILE A 661 14.34 35.32 15.98
CA ILE A 661 14.96 36.64 16.14
C ILE A 661 13.87 37.70 15.97
N ASN A 662 13.82 38.69 16.86
CA ASN A 662 12.93 39.85 16.74
C ASN A 662 13.79 41.12 16.70
N GLY A 663 14.08 41.62 15.50
CA GLY A 663 15.09 42.65 15.26
C GLY A 663 14.75 44.00 15.92
N SER A 664 13.47 44.31 16.03
CA SER A 664 12.98 45.52 16.71
C SER A 664 12.57 45.29 18.17
N GLY A 665 12.41 44.02 18.58
CA GLY A 665 11.70 43.63 19.81
C GLY A 665 10.19 43.86 19.78
N LYS A 666 9.63 44.28 18.63
CA LYS A 666 8.22 44.67 18.45
C LYS A 666 7.53 43.99 17.28
N GLY A 667 8.23 43.13 16.53
CA GLY A 667 7.65 42.35 15.44
C GLY A 667 6.66 41.30 15.93
N GLY A 668 5.72 40.90 15.07
CA GLY A 668 4.78 39.83 15.38
C GLY A 668 3.59 39.76 14.42
N MET A 669 2.55 39.03 14.84
CA MET A 669 1.36 38.80 14.02
C MET A 669 0.37 39.95 14.17
N HIS A 670 -0.16 40.42 13.06
CA HIS A 670 -1.28 41.37 13.01
C HIS A 670 -2.46 40.68 12.34
N TYR A 671 -3.66 40.78 12.92
CA TYR A 671 -4.85 40.10 12.39
C TYR A 671 -6.13 40.92 12.57
N LEU A 672 -7.09 40.77 11.67
CA LEU A 672 -8.44 41.30 11.85
C LEU A 672 -9.22 40.45 12.84
N ASN A 673 -10.06 41.07 13.68
CA ASN A 673 -10.69 40.36 14.80
C ASN A 673 -11.73 39.32 14.34
N ASN A 674 -12.29 39.48 13.13
CA ASN A 674 -13.34 38.64 12.59
C ASN A 674 -13.02 38.16 11.16
N SER A 675 -13.09 36.84 10.96
CA SER A 675 -12.80 36.17 9.69
C SER A 675 -13.80 36.45 8.55
N LYS A 676 -14.91 37.13 8.85
CA LYS A 676 -15.88 37.61 7.88
C LYS A 676 -15.59 39.04 7.38
N GLU A 677 -14.62 39.73 7.96
CA GLU A 677 -14.28 41.08 7.52
C GLU A 677 -13.62 41.05 6.13
N VAL A 678 -14.00 42.02 5.30
CA VAL A 678 -13.42 42.20 3.97
C VAL A 678 -12.19 43.09 4.12
N TYR A 679 -11.04 42.58 3.71
CA TYR A 679 -9.83 43.38 3.58
C TYR A 679 -9.80 44.05 2.20
N ASP A 680 -9.56 45.35 2.22
CA ASP A 680 -9.26 46.15 1.05
C ASP A 680 -7.95 46.92 1.33
N PRO A 681 -6.87 46.67 0.56
CA PRO A 681 -5.57 47.31 0.79
C PRO A 681 -5.60 48.83 0.64
N LEU A 682 -6.62 49.41 -0.02
CA LEU A 682 -6.74 50.86 -0.20
C LEU A 682 -7.48 51.54 0.96
N THR A 683 -8.34 50.81 1.66
CA THR A 683 -9.28 51.42 2.63
C THR A 683 -9.17 50.86 4.03
N THR A 684 -8.53 49.70 4.23
CA THR A 684 -8.35 49.10 5.55
C THR A 684 -7.10 49.69 6.23
N PRO A 685 -7.24 50.52 7.27
CA PRO A 685 -6.08 51.11 7.92
C PRO A 685 -5.34 50.07 8.77
N ASP A 686 -4.04 50.26 8.96
CA ASP A 686 -3.20 49.40 9.82
C ASP A 686 -3.69 49.37 11.29
N SER A 687 -4.44 50.38 11.73
CA SER A 687 -5.08 50.43 13.05
C SER A 687 -6.27 49.49 13.21
N ALA A 688 -6.78 48.91 12.13
CA ALA A 688 -7.86 47.92 12.17
C ALA A 688 -7.35 46.52 12.61
N PHE A 689 -6.05 46.28 12.54
CA PHE A 689 -5.45 45.02 12.94
C PHE A 689 -5.17 45.01 14.45
N GLU A 690 -5.61 43.94 15.11
CA GLU A 690 -5.12 43.55 16.42
C GLU A 690 -3.66 43.15 16.31
N LYS A 691 -2.85 43.57 17.29
CA LYS A 691 -1.40 43.34 17.30
C LYS A 691 -1.06 42.27 18.32
N LEU A 692 -0.32 41.26 17.87
CA LEU A 692 0.20 40.17 18.70
C LEU A 692 1.73 40.13 18.56
N PRO A 693 2.46 40.99 19.29
CA PRO A 693 3.92 40.96 19.31
C PRO A 693 4.41 39.58 19.71
N LEU A 694 5.44 39.08 19.00
CA LEU A 694 5.96 37.74 19.21
C LEU A 694 7.44 37.83 19.63
N PRO A 695 7.74 37.78 20.94
CA PRO A 695 9.11 37.85 21.42
C PRO A 695 9.96 36.66 20.94
N ILE A 696 11.29 36.79 21.08
CA ILE A 696 12.24 35.74 20.73
C ILE A 696 11.93 34.46 21.52
N PHE A 697 11.87 33.33 20.81
CA PHE A 697 11.45 32.02 21.30
C PHE A 697 10.02 31.96 21.86
N TYR A 698 9.10 32.71 21.27
CA TYR A 698 7.67 32.56 21.54
C TYR A 698 6.95 32.01 20.30
N GLU A 699 5.90 31.21 20.54
CA GLU A 699 4.90 30.85 19.54
C GLU A 699 3.58 31.58 19.83
N HIS A 700 2.79 31.85 18.79
CA HIS A 700 1.42 32.30 18.96
C HIS A 700 0.43 31.13 18.85
N GLY A 701 -0.77 31.31 19.41
CA GLY A 701 -1.86 30.35 19.29
C GLY A 701 -2.63 30.50 17.98
N ALA A 702 -3.62 29.65 17.75
CA ALA A 702 -4.43 29.67 16.54
C ALA A 702 -4.98 31.08 16.24
N LEU A 703 -4.71 31.57 15.02
CA LEU A 703 -5.34 32.78 14.47
C LEU A 703 -6.57 32.42 13.63
N TRP A 704 -6.62 31.22 13.07
CA TRP A 704 -7.78 30.70 12.36
C TRP A 704 -8.97 30.52 13.30
N ASP A 705 -10.17 30.46 12.71
CA ASP A 705 -11.39 30.21 13.45
C ASP A 705 -11.39 28.77 13.97
N ILE A 706 -11.66 28.62 15.27
CA ILE A 706 -11.84 27.32 15.92
C ILE A 706 -13.31 27.11 16.30
N ASP A 707 -13.79 25.87 16.18
CA ASP A 707 -15.14 25.50 16.59
C ASP A 707 -15.24 25.20 18.10
N SER A 708 -16.44 24.86 18.56
CA SER A 708 -16.69 24.51 19.97
C SER A 708 -15.99 23.24 20.45
N GLN A 709 -15.37 22.49 19.55
CA GLN A 709 -14.59 21.27 19.81
C GLN A 709 -13.08 21.53 19.68
N ASN A 710 -12.66 22.80 19.59
CA ASN A 710 -11.28 23.23 19.34
C ASN A 710 -10.70 22.76 17.99
N LYS A 711 -11.55 22.51 17.00
CA LYS A 711 -11.10 22.11 15.66
C LYS A 711 -11.07 23.30 14.69
N PRO A 712 -10.21 23.28 13.66
CA PRO A 712 -10.21 24.31 12.63
C PRO A 712 -11.55 24.37 11.89
N VAL A 713 -12.12 25.57 11.76
CA VAL A 713 -13.29 25.80 10.92
C VAL A 713 -12.86 25.78 9.46
N LEU A 714 -13.56 25.02 8.63
CA LEU A 714 -13.27 24.88 7.20
C LEU A 714 -14.29 25.64 6.34
N ARG A 715 -13.82 26.25 5.25
CA ARG A 715 -14.63 26.76 4.14
C ARG A 715 -15.28 25.59 3.38
N SER A 716 -16.24 25.90 2.51
CA SER A 716 -16.93 24.89 1.69
C SER A 716 -16.00 24.12 0.75
N ASP A 717 -14.85 24.68 0.41
CA ASP A 717 -13.81 24.06 -0.43
C ASP A 717 -12.77 23.26 0.38
N GLY A 718 -12.93 23.17 1.70
CA GLY A 718 -12.01 22.45 2.60
C GLY A 718 -10.81 23.25 3.08
N THR A 719 -10.69 24.54 2.72
CA THR A 719 -9.63 25.42 3.24
C THR A 719 -9.93 25.93 4.66
N VAL A 720 -8.93 26.06 5.51
CA VAL A 720 -9.09 26.59 6.87
C VAL A 720 -9.48 28.07 6.83
N VAL A 721 -10.47 28.46 7.64
CA VAL A 721 -10.96 29.84 7.75
C VAL A 721 -10.00 30.67 8.61
N TYR A 722 -9.33 31.64 7.99
CA TYR A 722 -8.55 32.65 8.69
C TYR A 722 -9.17 34.04 8.57
N PRO A 723 -8.98 34.90 9.58
CA PRO A 723 -9.07 36.33 9.37
C PRO A 723 -7.94 36.80 8.47
N TRP A 724 -8.07 37.99 7.89
CA TRP A 724 -6.95 38.61 7.22
C TRP A 724 -5.85 38.91 8.23
N HIS A 725 -4.64 38.43 7.95
CA HIS A 725 -3.51 38.55 8.86
C HIS A 725 -2.20 38.72 8.10
N LYS A 726 -1.15 39.11 8.81
CA LYS A 726 0.20 39.29 8.32
C LYS A 726 1.22 39.16 9.46
N TRP A 727 2.46 38.85 9.13
CA TRP A 727 3.58 39.27 9.97
C TRP A 727 3.88 40.75 9.70
N GLN A 728 4.03 41.54 10.76
CA GLN A 728 4.43 42.92 10.69
C GLN A 728 5.73 43.10 11.48
N ALA A 729 6.81 43.43 10.78
CA ALA A 729 8.05 43.78 11.43
C ALA A 729 7.92 45.14 12.14
N GLY A 730 8.44 45.21 13.36
CA GLY A 730 8.39 46.43 14.16
C GLY A 730 9.37 47.49 13.64
N THR A 731 9.14 48.73 14.04
CA THR A 731 10.05 49.85 13.75
C THR A 731 10.90 50.17 14.97
N ASN A 732 12.14 50.60 14.73
CA ASN A 732 13.01 51.12 15.77
C ASN A 732 13.87 52.28 15.24
N GLY A 733 13.56 53.50 15.66
CA GLY A 733 14.24 54.71 15.19
C GLY A 733 15.71 54.84 15.60
N SER A 734 16.22 53.96 16.47
CA SER A 734 17.64 53.92 16.86
C SER A 734 18.48 52.92 16.07
N LEU A 735 17.88 52.16 15.14
CA LEU A 735 18.55 51.15 14.33
C LEU A 735 18.40 51.49 12.85
N ASN A 736 19.47 51.31 12.07
CA ASN A 736 19.41 51.48 10.61
C ASN A 736 18.69 50.31 9.94
N GLN A 737 18.96 49.08 10.40
CA GLN A 737 18.30 47.86 9.96
C GLN A 737 18.40 46.82 11.09
N SER A 738 17.37 46.00 11.21
CA SER A 738 17.42 44.73 11.91
C SER A 738 16.31 43.79 11.43
N PHE A 739 16.61 42.50 11.35
CA PHE A 739 15.68 41.49 10.84
C PHE A 739 14.93 40.78 11.96
N ASP A 740 13.62 40.67 11.79
CA ASP A 740 12.85 39.58 12.37
C ASP A 740 13.14 38.30 11.58
N ILE A 741 13.29 37.17 12.26
CA ILE A 741 13.37 35.84 11.65
C ILE A 741 12.42 34.93 12.42
N TRP A 742 11.58 34.21 11.70
CA TRP A 742 10.62 33.28 12.29
C TRP A 742 10.46 32.01 11.47
N THR A 743 10.08 30.94 12.15
CA THR A 743 9.74 29.64 11.58
C THR A 743 8.23 29.53 11.48
N VAL A 744 7.71 29.00 10.37
CA VAL A 744 6.29 28.68 10.17
C VAL A 744 6.12 27.17 10.19
N PHE A 745 5.16 26.69 10.96
CA PHE A 745 4.74 25.30 11.00
C PHE A 745 3.36 25.18 10.37
N GLU A 746 3.28 24.70 9.12
CA GLU A 746 2.05 24.51 8.37
C GLU A 746 1.50 23.11 8.62
N PHE A 747 0.71 22.94 9.68
CA PHE A 747 0.11 21.67 10.04
C PHE A 747 -1.00 21.27 9.05
N ASN A 748 -1.07 19.98 8.76
CA ASN A 748 -2.15 19.41 7.98
C ASN A 748 -3.50 19.60 8.71
N ALA A 749 -4.38 20.41 8.13
CA ALA A 749 -5.66 20.77 8.74
C ALA A 749 -6.60 19.58 8.93
N GLN A 750 -6.51 18.56 8.08
CA GLN A 750 -7.38 17.37 8.16
C GLN A 750 -7.02 16.49 9.36
N LEU A 751 -5.72 16.37 9.66
CA LEU A 751 -5.23 15.69 10.86
C LEU A 751 -5.82 16.34 12.12
N LEU A 752 -5.83 17.67 12.18
CA LEU A 752 -6.34 18.44 13.32
C LEU A 752 -7.88 18.46 13.42
N ALA A 753 -8.59 18.25 12.31
CA ALA A 753 -10.05 18.18 12.29
C ALA A 753 -10.60 16.78 12.67
N SER A 754 -9.76 15.75 12.69
CA SER A 754 -10.16 14.37 12.98
C SER A 754 -10.60 14.17 14.45
N PRO A 755 -11.61 13.30 14.74
CA PRO A 755 -11.96 12.90 16.11
C PRO A 755 -10.81 12.23 16.87
N SER A 756 -9.88 11.56 16.18
CA SER A 756 -8.71 10.90 16.80
C SER A 756 -7.68 11.89 17.36
N CYS A 757 -7.77 13.17 17.00
CA CYS A 757 -6.89 14.26 17.47
C CYS A 757 -7.61 15.14 18.51
N SER A 758 -8.57 14.59 19.28
CA SER A 758 -9.23 15.34 20.36
C SER A 758 -8.28 15.51 21.56
N HIS A 759 -7.35 16.46 21.47
CA HIS A 759 -6.55 16.89 22.61
C HIS A 759 -7.42 17.75 23.52
N SER A 760 -7.98 17.15 24.58
CA SER A 760 -8.75 17.91 25.55
C SER A 760 -7.83 18.91 26.28
N LEU A 761 -8.10 20.20 26.14
CA LEU A 761 -7.55 21.28 26.98
C LEU A 761 -8.10 21.26 28.43
N LEU A 762 -8.72 20.15 28.86
CA LEU A 762 -9.33 20.02 30.18
C LEU A 762 -8.25 19.58 31.18
N ASN A 763 -7.79 20.54 31.98
CA ASN A 763 -7.12 20.27 33.24
C ASN A 763 -7.98 19.30 34.06
N SER A 764 -7.38 18.20 34.49
CA SER A 764 -7.99 17.15 35.30
C SER A 764 -8.57 17.75 36.59
N TYR A 765 -9.89 17.92 36.66
CA TYR A 765 -10.60 18.06 37.93
C TYR A 765 -11.12 16.69 38.35
N ILE A 766 -10.86 16.32 39.61
CA ILE A 766 -11.53 15.20 40.27
C ILE A 766 -13.01 15.58 40.39
N VAL A 767 -13.87 14.97 39.57
CA VAL A 767 -15.32 15.00 39.80
C VAL A 767 -15.65 13.86 40.76
N LEU A 768 -15.69 14.16 42.05
CA LEU A 768 -16.21 13.27 43.08
C LEU A 768 -17.74 13.25 43.00
N PHE A 769 -18.32 12.19 42.46
CA PHE A 769 -19.74 11.87 42.67
C PHE A 769 -19.90 11.15 44.01
N CYS A 770 -20.36 11.86 45.04
CA CYS A 770 -20.87 11.23 46.27
C CYS A 770 -22.31 10.75 46.03
N SER A 771 -22.52 9.44 45.90
CA SER A 771 -23.83 8.82 45.97
C SER A 771 -24.19 8.52 47.43
N TYR A 772 -25.20 9.21 47.97
CA TYR A 772 -25.84 8.81 49.22
C TYR A 772 -26.69 7.57 48.97
N PHE A 773 -26.22 6.40 49.42
CA PHE A 773 -27.06 5.20 49.56
C PHE A 773 -27.65 5.17 50.97
N VAL A 774 -28.97 5.34 51.05
CA VAL A 774 -29.77 5.09 52.25
C VAL A 774 -29.83 3.57 52.46
N SER A 775 -29.30 3.11 53.58
CA SER A 775 -29.43 1.72 54.04
C SER A 775 -30.78 1.53 54.72
N PHE A 776 -31.62 0.65 54.17
CA PHE A 776 -32.71 0.02 54.93
C PHE A 776 -32.15 -1.24 55.61
N LEU A 777 -32.04 -1.19 56.94
CA LEU A 777 -31.90 -2.40 57.77
C LEU A 777 -33.31 -2.95 58.06
N PHE A 778 -33.50 -4.23 57.80
CA PHE A 778 -34.52 -5.04 58.47
C PHE A 778 -34.02 -5.38 59.89
N ILE A 779 -34.91 -5.28 60.89
CA ILE A 779 -35.16 -6.25 61.97
C ILE A 779 -36.35 -5.75 62.81
N ASN A 780 -37.38 -6.61 62.88
CA ASN A 780 -38.59 -6.65 63.72
C ASN A 780 -39.60 -5.50 63.69
#